data_AF-A0A813JXT3-F1
#
_entry.id   AF-A0A813JXT3-F1
#
_cell.length_a   1.000
_cell.length_b   1.000
_cell.length_c   1.000
_cell.angle_alpha   90.00
_cell.angle_beta   90.00
_cell.angle_gamma   90.00
#
_symmetry.space_group_name_H-M   'P 1'
#
loop_
_entity.id
_entity.type
_entity.pdbx_description
1 polymer ?
#
loop_
_entity_poly.entity_id
_entity_poly.type
_entity_poly.pdbx_seq_one_letter_code
_entity_poly.pdbx_strand_id
1 'polypeptide(L)'
;KPRNSVATSSGPQEEPSQEFDGISSSLPSTRNSRASPDPDDPKDRFLYLTGGRRPSKIPSVELRGILQQQLARLVAFIKHRTDENGVLTGWCDDSLGGPTPYWHTVNLYMVTAHVIKPVTGPDRCSYVEAVSERPQDQKPDRFVSHWWGEPVADFAKCVFEHQSVRSLPDSTAYWVCAYANNQHELGGELGTDPMTSSFLKAMQLSDGVLLILDPGSMPFSRVWCIFEMGVLALAARGLLDQSEDVETMPLEEDRCFIPKPPKAPKPVTQKETPRPSLTRDRTRPKNLMEREALLALTVRDGCGGRKPPLLLDVATVDKNGKAQLLINGLTAAEQAMEEIHQLESCRPSGWDSKSEREKHFPIETVDSGLAISITSAQASQGIDKVRILNALASRQISELDEDYHPAHDNYDTVNQVLRSTFALAAFRRTAEQEVSDSATSYVARLAIAIREDQTRRVLELHLGRETPLPHIEILADGINHLSGLQYLTLNLSQCRYLTSVDRLGKSLSQLVALRSLRLDLSRCTRLSDVSGLGGGLSSMCRLRQLFLNFRFTAITNLAEFGPGLAHLKALKHLTLIFRSTGLFSLAGLGPGLAPLSGLEYLKINLRHCRCIRSILELRQCLIAMVNLTHFTLDLTGCRGLRTFDGLAIGLSALKSLQHLDIDTNGCRTLKCVAHVGGGLLGLTSLKHLKIDMTFCKSVKDVSAIATGLETCTSLEHLSLIFSSCEHLPSVAELGLALRHLKHLHYLSLDFSSCRLLTCVASIGRSLGELTLLKELDLKLQYTAITSTAELREGLVKLRALQRLSLNLSNCRGLPAPVRLRHADVADFTKLCDAQEPATNPLLESGCTVFPL
;
A
#
# COMPACT_ATOMS: atom_id res chain seq x y z
N LYS A 1 31.61 7.78 46.60
CA LYS A 1 32.79 7.14 47.26
C LYS A 1 33.56 6.38 46.18
N PRO A 2 34.75 6.86 45.77
CA PRO A 2 35.54 6.29 44.68
C PRO A 2 36.70 5.42 45.20
N ARG A 3 37.28 4.59 44.33
CA ARG A 3 38.71 4.18 44.29
C ARG A 3 38.91 3.43 42.96
N ASN A 4 39.42 4.06 41.90
CA ASN A 4 40.82 4.39 41.57
C ASN A 4 41.80 3.19 41.52
N SER A 5 42.28 2.94 40.29
CA SER A 5 43.70 2.92 39.85
C SER A 5 44.59 1.75 40.28
N VAL A 6 45.60 1.24 39.56
CA VAL A 6 46.26 1.52 38.25
C VAL A 6 47.38 0.44 38.10
N ALA A 7 47.83 0.21 36.85
CA ALA A 7 49.20 -0.15 36.43
C ALA A 7 49.76 -1.60 36.40
N THR A 8 50.13 -1.97 35.16
CA THR A 8 51.48 -2.32 34.64
C THR A 8 51.95 -3.77 34.48
N SER A 9 52.14 -4.10 33.19
CA SER A 9 53.41 -4.48 32.52
C SER A 9 53.64 -5.93 32.04
N SER A 10 54.27 -5.97 30.85
CA SER A 10 55.12 -7.00 30.21
C SER A 10 54.49 -8.32 29.73
N GLY A 11 54.55 -8.55 28.41
CA GLY A 11 54.45 -9.89 27.77
C GLY A 11 55.77 -10.67 27.90
N PRO A 12 56.08 -11.68 27.05
CA PRO A 12 55.33 -12.29 25.94
C PRO A 12 55.24 -13.84 26.06
N GLN A 13 54.91 -14.51 24.95
CA GLN A 13 55.15 -15.91 24.57
C GLN A 13 54.06 -17.00 24.74
N GLU A 14 53.84 -17.62 23.57
CA GLU A 14 53.76 -19.06 23.28
C GLU A 14 52.42 -19.82 23.37
N GLU A 15 52.20 -20.57 22.28
CA GLU A 15 51.18 -21.59 22.05
C GLU A 15 51.22 -22.71 23.10
N PRO A 16 50.24 -23.61 23.10
CA PRO A 16 50.53 -24.85 22.37
C PRO A 16 49.37 -25.41 21.56
N SER A 17 49.80 -26.03 20.47
CA SER A 17 49.19 -27.09 19.69
C SER A 17 48.69 -28.27 20.52
N GLN A 18 47.63 -28.93 20.03
CA GLN A 18 47.45 -30.38 20.21
C GLN A 18 46.70 -30.99 19.03
N GLU A 19 47.34 -32.01 18.49
CA GLU A 19 47.00 -32.88 17.35
C GLU A 19 45.75 -33.72 17.59
N PHE A 20 45.13 -34.21 16.50
CA PHE A 20 44.88 -35.65 16.35
C PHE A 20 44.73 -36.02 14.86
N ASP A 21 45.58 -36.96 14.45
CA ASP A 21 45.73 -37.55 13.13
C ASP A 21 44.61 -38.51 12.71
N GLY A 22 44.39 -38.57 11.39
CA GLY A 22 44.41 -39.84 10.64
C GLY A 22 43.07 -40.53 10.31
N ILE A 23 42.75 -40.65 9.02
CA ILE A 23 42.66 -41.94 8.29
C ILE A 23 42.48 -41.66 6.77
N SER A 24 43.09 -42.56 5.99
CA SER A 24 43.52 -42.48 4.59
C SER A 24 42.52 -43.04 3.55
N SER A 25 42.79 -42.67 2.27
CA SER A 25 42.43 -43.31 0.99
C SER A 25 41.04 -42.98 0.42
N SER A 26 40.85 -42.56 -0.84
CA SER A 26 41.50 -42.94 -2.10
C SER A 26 41.13 -41.96 -3.24
N LEU A 27 42.03 -41.76 -4.20
CA LEU A 27 41.80 -41.07 -5.49
C LEU A 27 41.34 -42.07 -6.56
N PRO A 28 40.66 -41.62 -7.64
CA PRO A 28 41.40 -41.43 -8.89
C PRO A 28 41.06 -40.17 -9.72
N SER A 29 42.13 -39.50 -10.13
CA SER A 29 42.42 -38.84 -11.42
C SER A 29 41.45 -37.85 -12.11
N THR A 30 41.98 -36.63 -12.22
CA THR A 30 42.10 -35.77 -13.44
C THR A 30 40.85 -35.10 -14.03
N ARG A 31 40.73 -33.78 -13.81
CA ARG A 31 40.68 -32.77 -14.88
C ARG A 31 40.90 -31.34 -14.33
N ASN A 32 42.06 -30.77 -14.71
CA ASN A 32 42.45 -29.35 -14.70
C ASN A 32 41.89 -28.42 -13.60
N SER A 33 42.57 -28.37 -12.45
CA SER A 33 42.59 -27.16 -11.63
C SER A 33 43.45 -26.12 -12.34
N ARG A 34 42.83 -25.10 -12.96
CA ARG A 34 43.55 -23.84 -13.22
C ARG A 34 43.92 -23.25 -11.87
N ALA A 35 45.22 -23.03 -11.66
CA ALA A 35 45.72 -22.26 -10.54
C ALA A 35 45.01 -20.90 -10.46
N SER A 36 44.85 -20.40 -9.24
CA SER A 36 44.43 -19.04 -8.95
C SER A 36 45.28 -18.06 -9.79
N PRO A 37 44.69 -17.13 -10.55
CA PRO A 37 45.45 -16.20 -11.38
C PRO A 37 46.41 -15.34 -10.53
N ASP A 38 47.61 -15.11 -11.08
CA ASP A 38 48.68 -14.32 -10.45
C ASP A 38 48.34 -12.82 -10.58
N PRO A 39 48.20 -12.06 -9.48
CA PRO A 39 47.82 -10.64 -9.52
C PRO A 39 48.77 -9.74 -10.33
N ASP A 40 50.03 -10.18 -10.52
CA ASP A 40 51.09 -9.39 -11.14
C ASP A 40 51.32 -9.67 -12.63
N ASP A 41 50.68 -10.70 -13.23
CA ASP A 41 50.76 -10.95 -14.69
C ASP A 41 49.83 -9.97 -15.48
N PRO A 42 50.38 -9.16 -16.41
CA PRO A 42 49.60 -8.26 -17.26
C PRO A 42 48.42 -8.89 -18.03
N LYS A 43 48.45 -10.20 -18.31
CA LYS A 43 47.36 -10.95 -18.96
C LYS A 43 46.30 -11.46 -17.97
N ASP A 44 46.67 -11.69 -16.71
CA ASP A 44 45.74 -12.06 -15.63
C ASP A 44 45.03 -10.85 -15.00
N ARG A 45 45.58 -9.64 -15.19
CA ARG A 45 45.17 -8.37 -14.56
C ARG A 45 43.68 -8.02 -14.63
N PHE A 46 42.92 -8.52 -15.58
CA PHE A 46 41.47 -8.24 -15.72
C PHE A 46 40.61 -9.50 -15.80
N LEU A 47 41.21 -10.69 -15.82
CA LEU A 47 40.48 -11.97 -15.88
C LEU A 47 39.57 -12.15 -14.67
N TYR A 48 39.95 -11.61 -13.50
CA TYR A 48 39.10 -11.60 -12.31
C TYR A 48 37.74 -10.92 -12.56
N LEU A 49 37.71 -9.84 -13.34
CA LEU A 49 36.49 -9.10 -13.66
C LEU A 49 35.64 -9.84 -14.71
N THR A 50 36.27 -10.37 -15.76
CA THR A 50 35.55 -11.01 -16.88
C THR A 50 35.27 -12.50 -16.65
N GLY A 51 35.95 -13.13 -15.70
CA GLY A 51 36.01 -14.58 -15.55
C GLY A 51 36.81 -15.26 -16.68
N GLY A 52 37.63 -14.51 -17.42
CA GLY A 52 38.37 -14.98 -18.58
C GLY A 52 37.52 -15.35 -19.80
N ARG A 53 36.28 -14.88 -19.83
CA ARG A 53 35.34 -15.08 -20.94
C ARG A 53 35.48 -13.94 -21.96
N ARG A 54 35.05 -14.21 -23.20
CA ARG A 54 34.84 -13.15 -24.20
C ARG A 54 33.61 -12.32 -23.82
N PRO A 55 33.57 -11.03 -24.18
CA PRO A 55 32.40 -10.19 -23.91
C PRO A 55 31.12 -10.75 -24.55
N SER A 56 30.01 -10.65 -23.80
CA SER A 56 28.70 -11.00 -24.30
C SER A 56 28.05 -9.78 -24.92
N LYS A 57 27.84 -9.79 -26.25
CA LYS A 57 27.21 -8.66 -26.97
C LYS A 57 25.78 -8.42 -26.51
N ILE A 58 25.47 -7.19 -26.12
CA ILE A 58 24.13 -6.70 -25.77
C ILE A 58 23.86 -5.48 -26.67
N PRO A 59 23.19 -5.67 -27.82
CA PRO A 59 23.08 -4.61 -28.83
C PRO A 59 22.43 -3.32 -28.32
N SER A 60 21.34 -3.44 -27.56
CA SER A 60 20.62 -2.30 -26.99
C SER A 60 21.30 -1.81 -25.71
N VAL A 61 21.75 -0.55 -25.69
CA VAL A 61 22.47 0.06 -24.55
C VAL A 61 21.59 0.11 -23.30
N GLU A 62 20.29 0.31 -23.48
CA GLU A 62 19.28 0.33 -22.44
C GLU A 62 19.07 -1.03 -21.75
N LEU A 63 19.60 -2.13 -22.30
CA LEU A 63 19.55 -3.47 -21.70
C LEU A 63 20.83 -3.85 -20.93
N ARG A 64 21.74 -2.90 -20.71
CA ARG A 64 23.05 -3.14 -20.10
C ARG A 64 23.09 -2.69 -18.63
N GLY A 65 22.23 -3.25 -17.79
CA GLY A 65 22.29 -3.05 -16.33
C GLY A 65 23.40 -3.89 -15.70
N ILE A 66 24.05 -3.40 -14.63
CA ILE A 66 25.05 -4.13 -13.85
C ILE A 66 24.40 -4.83 -12.65
N LEU A 67 24.79 -6.06 -12.36
CA LEU A 67 24.35 -6.82 -11.19
C LEU A 67 25.16 -6.45 -9.94
N GLN A 68 24.57 -6.64 -8.77
CA GLN A 68 25.24 -6.42 -7.48
C GLN A 68 26.59 -7.16 -7.38
N GLN A 69 26.63 -8.42 -7.80
CA GLN A 69 27.83 -9.25 -7.76
C GLN A 69 28.93 -8.75 -8.72
N GLN A 70 28.55 -8.21 -9.88
CA GLN A 70 29.49 -7.60 -10.83
C GLN A 70 30.10 -6.31 -10.26
N LEU A 71 29.28 -5.48 -9.62
CA LEU A 71 29.73 -4.28 -8.94
C LEU A 71 30.62 -4.61 -7.72
N ALA A 72 30.27 -5.62 -6.93
CA ALA A 72 31.07 -6.09 -5.81
C ALA A 72 32.45 -6.60 -6.26
N ARG A 73 32.51 -7.34 -7.37
CA ARG A 73 33.78 -7.76 -7.98
C ARG A 73 34.63 -6.57 -8.41
N LEU A 74 34.04 -5.54 -9.01
CA LEU A 74 34.75 -4.30 -9.35
C LEU A 74 35.34 -3.61 -8.12
N VAL A 75 34.57 -3.47 -7.04
CA VAL A 75 35.05 -2.85 -5.80
C VAL A 75 36.16 -3.68 -5.16
N ALA A 76 36.01 -5.01 -5.09
CA ALA A 76 37.03 -5.92 -4.59
C ALA A 76 38.32 -5.83 -5.42
N PHE A 77 38.18 -5.74 -6.74
CA PHE A 77 39.30 -5.58 -7.66
C PHE A 77 40.09 -4.29 -7.41
N ILE A 78 39.39 -3.16 -7.21
CA ILE A 78 40.03 -1.89 -6.86
C ILE A 78 40.77 -2.03 -5.51
N LYS A 79 40.10 -2.62 -4.51
CA LYS A 79 40.67 -2.80 -3.17
C LYS A 79 41.92 -3.70 -3.16
N HIS A 80 41.97 -4.75 -3.99
CA HIS A 80 43.13 -5.64 -4.05
C HIS A 80 44.36 -5.03 -4.74
N ARG A 81 44.21 -3.87 -5.39
CA ARG A 81 45.32 -3.16 -6.04
C ARG A 81 45.97 -2.11 -5.16
N THR A 82 45.54 -1.96 -3.92
CA THR A 82 46.17 -1.04 -3.00
C THR A 82 47.50 -1.59 -2.52
N ASP A 83 48.46 -0.70 -2.26
CA ASP A 83 49.65 -1.05 -1.48
C ASP A 83 49.30 -1.34 -0.01
N GLU A 84 50.34 -1.60 0.79
CA GLU A 84 50.25 -1.86 2.23
C GLU A 84 49.59 -0.71 3.03
N ASN A 85 49.56 0.51 2.47
CA ASN A 85 48.97 1.69 3.08
C ASN A 85 47.55 2.00 2.55
N GLY A 86 47.00 1.16 1.67
CA GLY A 86 45.66 1.35 1.11
C GLY A 86 45.61 2.31 -0.09
N VAL A 87 46.77 2.65 -0.69
CA VAL A 87 46.92 3.64 -1.76
C VAL A 87 47.03 2.95 -3.12
N LEU A 88 46.43 3.54 -4.16
CA LEU A 88 46.44 3.01 -5.52
C LEU A 88 47.57 3.63 -6.36
N THR A 89 48.77 3.08 -6.24
CA THR A 89 49.96 3.56 -6.94
C THR A 89 49.74 3.63 -8.46
N GLY A 90 49.98 4.82 -9.05
CA GLY A 90 49.86 5.05 -10.50
C GLY A 90 48.44 5.38 -11.01
N TRP A 91 47.44 5.46 -10.12
CA TRP A 91 46.10 5.96 -10.47
C TRP A 91 46.06 7.48 -10.25
N CYS A 92 46.75 8.23 -11.10
CA CYS A 92 46.75 9.69 -11.07
C CYS A 92 45.88 10.23 -12.21
N ASP A 93 45.16 11.33 -11.96
CA ASP A 93 44.55 12.12 -13.01
C ASP A 93 45.44 13.34 -13.28
N ASP A 94 46.16 13.33 -14.41
CA ASP A 94 47.04 14.44 -14.84
C ASP A 94 46.26 15.77 -14.96
N SER A 95 44.93 15.73 -15.05
CA SER A 95 44.04 16.90 -15.11
C SER A 95 43.77 17.56 -13.75
N LEU A 96 43.93 16.83 -12.64
CA LEU A 96 43.53 17.27 -11.30
C LEU A 96 44.71 17.54 -10.35
N GLY A 97 45.95 17.25 -10.77
CA GLY A 97 47.17 17.59 -10.01
C GLY A 97 47.23 17.03 -8.58
N GLY A 98 46.44 15.99 -8.29
CA GLY A 98 46.18 15.50 -6.93
C GLY A 98 47.12 14.38 -6.46
N PRO A 99 47.20 14.14 -5.14
CA PRO A 99 47.91 12.99 -4.58
C PRO A 99 47.26 11.67 -5.01
N THR A 100 48.05 10.59 -4.96
CA THR A 100 47.58 9.23 -5.27
C THR A 100 46.36 8.86 -4.41
N PRO A 101 45.25 8.38 -4.99
CA PRO A 101 44.01 8.17 -4.26
C PRO A 101 44.07 6.90 -3.42
N TYR A 102 43.34 6.91 -2.30
CA TYR A 102 43.01 5.70 -1.56
C TYR A 102 41.83 4.99 -2.23
N TRP A 103 41.70 3.67 -2.07
CA TRP A 103 40.62 2.91 -2.75
C TRP A 103 39.20 3.45 -2.46
N HIS A 104 38.96 3.90 -1.22
CA HIS A 104 37.69 4.48 -0.78
C HIS A 104 37.45 5.93 -1.23
N THR A 105 38.39 6.56 -1.94
CA THR A 105 38.21 7.90 -2.53
C THR A 105 38.20 7.88 -4.06
N VAL A 106 38.38 6.69 -4.67
CA VAL A 106 38.37 6.53 -6.13
C VAL A 106 36.98 6.80 -6.66
N ASN A 107 36.89 7.72 -7.61
CA ASN A 107 35.65 8.07 -8.29
C ASN A 107 35.52 7.38 -9.65
N LEU A 108 34.37 7.57 -10.31
CA LEU A 108 34.06 6.87 -11.55
C LEU A 108 34.87 7.39 -12.75
N TYR A 109 35.40 8.62 -12.72
CA TYR A 109 36.36 9.10 -13.73
C TYR A 109 37.64 8.25 -13.71
N MET A 110 38.21 8.04 -12.51
CA MET A 110 39.40 7.22 -12.32
C MET A 110 39.15 5.75 -12.66
N VAL A 111 38.02 5.17 -12.22
CA VAL A 111 37.64 3.80 -12.60
C VAL A 111 37.48 3.67 -14.11
N THR A 112 36.92 4.70 -14.77
CA THR A 112 36.77 4.68 -16.23
C THR A 112 38.13 4.65 -16.94
N ALA A 113 39.06 5.49 -16.50
CA ALA A 113 40.40 5.60 -17.09
C ALA A 113 41.27 4.36 -16.83
N HIS A 114 41.28 3.84 -15.60
CA HIS A 114 42.22 2.79 -15.17
C HIS A 114 41.65 1.37 -15.19
N VAL A 115 40.33 1.20 -15.30
CA VAL A 115 39.68 -0.12 -15.33
C VAL A 115 38.79 -0.29 -16.54
N ILE A 116 37.74 0.53 -16.71
CA ILE A 116 36.71 0.28 -17.73
C ILE A 116 37.32 0.33 -19.12
N LYS A 117 38.00 1.42 -19.49
CA LYS A 117 38.61 1.56 -20.83
C LYS A 117 39.66 0.48 -21.10
N PRO A 118 40.59 0.15 -20.19
CA PRO A 118 41.51 -0.98 -20.37
C PRO A 118 40.83 -2.34 -20.54
N VAL A 119 39.84 -2.69 -19.71
CA VAL A 119 39.12 -3.97 -19.77
C VAL A 119 38.35 -4.13 -21.07
N THR A 120 37.75 -3.04 -21.55
CA THR A 120 36.83 -3.06 -22.70
C THR A 120 37.49 -2.72 -24.03
N GLY A 121 38.70 -2.18 -24.01
CA GLY A 121 39.44 -1.72 -25.19
C GLY A 121 39.65 -2.80 -26.26
N PRO A 122 40.06 -4.05 -25.92
CA PRO A 122 40.27 -5.10 -26.91
C PRO A 122 39.05 -5.41 -27.79
N ASP A 123 37.85 -5.35 -27.23
CA ASP A 123 36.60 -5.69 -27.91
C ASP A 123 35.73 -4.46 -28.24
N ARG A 124 36.17 -3.26 -27.83
CA ARG A 124 35.45 -1.97 -27.97
C ARG A 124 33.98 -2.08 -27.53
N CYS A 125 33.74 -2.65 -26.35
CA CYS A 125 32.41 -2.91 -25.81
C CYS A 125 32.13 -2.08 -24.54
N SER A 126 30.94 -2.20 -23.95
CA SER A 126 30.69 -1.65 -22.61
C SER A 126 31.30 -2.51 -21.50
N TYR A 127 31.38 -1.97 -20.29
CA TYR A 127 31.85 -2.74 -19.13
C TYR A 127 30.91 -3.92 -18.82
N VAL A 128 29.60 -3.67 -18.87
CA VAL A 128 28.60 -4.72 -18.65
C VAL A 128 28.77 -5.84 -19.66
N GLU A 129 28.94 -5.55 -20.96
CA GLU A 129 29.18 -6.59 -21.96
C GLU A 129 30.44 -7.43 -21.64
N ALA A 130 31.49 -6.80 -21.11
CA ALA A 130 32.74 -7.49 -20.74
C ALA A 130 32.60 -8.41 -19.50
N VAL A 131 31.72 -8.07 -18.54
CA VAL A 131 31.56 -8.82 -17.27
C VAL A 131 30.30 -9.66 -17.18
N SER A 132 29.44 -9.62 -18.21
CA SER A 132 28.18 -10.36 -18.30
C SER A 132 28.42 -11.84 -18.58
N GLU A 133 27.83 -12.70 -17.74
CA GLU A 133 27.81 -14.14 -17.98
C GLU A 133 26.63 -14.54 -18.88
N ARG A 134 25.49 -13.88 -18.67
CA ARG A 134 24.21 -14.17 -19.31
C ARG A 134 23.52 -12.85 -19.69
N PRO A 135 23.55 -12.44 -20.98
CA PRO A 135 22.95 -11.19 -21.46
C PRO A 135 21.51 -10.94 -21.01
N GLN A 136 20.69 -11.99 -20.95
CA GLN A 136 19.28 -11.91 -20.58
C GLN A 136 19.06 -11.47 -19.13
N ASP A 137 20.06 -11.63 -18.25
CA ASP A 137 19.97 -11.24 -16.84
C ASP A 137 20.36 -9.75 -16.64
N GLN A 138 20.78 -9.04 -17.69
CA GLN A 138 21.26 -7.66 -17.60
C GLN A 138 20.18 -6.60 -17.89
N LYS A 139 18.95 -7.01 -18.24
CA LYS A 139 17.83 -6.07 -18.42
C LYS A 139 17.64 -5.28 -17.11
N PRO A 140 17.72 -3.94 -17.13
CA PRO A 140 17.70 -3.17 -15.89
C PRO A 140 16.32 -3.17 -15.23
N ASP A 141 16.31 -3.40 -13.92
CA ASP A 141 15.15 -3.19 -13.06
C ASP A 141 15.19 -1.79 -12.44
N ARG A 142 16.38 -1.22 -12.25
CA ARG A 142 16.59 0.09 -11.62
C ARG A 142 17.48 0.96 -12.47
N PHE A 143 17.13 2.24 -12.59
CA PHE A 143 17.98 3.26 -13.19
C PHE A 143 18.69 4.03 -12.08
N VAL A 144 19.99 4.32 -12.23
CA VAL A 144 20.75 5.05 -11.21
C VAL A 144 21.17 6.42 -11.75
N SER A 145 20.62 7.47 -11.15
CA SER A 145 21.06 8.86 -11.37
C SER A 145 22.09 9.22 -10.32
N HIS A 146 23.29 9.62 -10.75
CA HIS A 146 24.39 9.90 -9.83
C HIS A 146 25.48 10.78 -10.47
N TRP A 147 26.45 11.23 -9.67
CA TRP A 147 27.58 12.04 -10.12
C TRP A 147 28.87 11.21 -10.16
N TRP A 148 29.63 11.30 -11.24
CA TRP A 148 30.85 10.50 -11.44
C TRP A 148 31.99 10.80 -10.46
N GLY A 149 31.98 11.96 -9.81
CA GLY A 149 33.04 12.36 -8.88
C GLY A 149 32.87 11.81 -7.46
N GLU A 150 31.78 11.11 -7.15
CA GLU A 150 31.61 10.46 -5.86
C GLU A 150 32.46 9.18 -5.75
N PRO A 151 32.84 8.75 -4.53
CA PRO A 151 33.54 7.49 -4.36
C PRO A 151 32.73 6.27 -4.81
N VAL A 152 33.31 5.42 -5.65
CA VAL A 152 32.68 4.20 -6.17
C VAL A 152 32.35 3.20 -5.05
N ALA A 153 33.14 3.22 -3.97
CA ALA A 153 32.87 2.42 -2.77
C ALA A 153 31.56 2.84 -2.09
N ASP A 154 31.29 4.14 -2.00
CA ASP A 154 30.07 4.67 -1.39
C ASP A 154 28.85 4.48 -2.30
N PHE A 155 29.03 4.69 -3.61
CA PHE A 155 28.05 4.30 -4.64
C PHE A 155 27.61 2.83 -4.47
N ALA A 156 28.57 1.90 -4.33
CA ALA A 156 28.28 0.48 -4.17
C ALA A 156 27.52 0.18 -2.87
N LYS A 157 27.89 0.82 -1.74
CA LYS A 157 27.14 0.69 -0.48
C LYS A 157 25.68 1.12 -0.65
N CYS A 158 25.42 2.24 -1.32
CA CYS A 158 24.07 2.73 -1.60
C CYS A 158 23.26 1.74 -2.44
N VAL A 159 23.85 1.17 -3.50
CA VAL A 159 23.19 0.14 -4.33
C VAL A 159 22.86 -1.11 -3.51
N PHE A 160 23.79 -1.57 -2.67
CA PHE A 160 23.61 -2.79 -1.88
C PHE A 160 22.54 -2.62 -0.80
N GLU A 161 22.56 -1.47 -0.11
CA GLU A 161 21.55 -1.15 0.90
C GLU A 161 20.17 -0.94 0.26
N HIS A 162 20.10 -0.31 -0.92
CA HIS A 162 18.85 -0.18 -1.67
C HIS A 162 18.23 -1.55 -1.99
N GLN A 163 19.03 -2.48 -2.52
CA GLN A 163 18.58 -3.84 -2.83
C GLN A 163 18.05 -4.57 -1.58
N SER A 164 18.78 -4.45 -0.46
CA SER A 164 18.41 -5.01 0.84
C SER A 164 17.09 -4.43 1.37
N VAL A 165 16.99 -3.11 1.45
CA VAL A 165 15.81 -2.39 1.97
C VAL A 165 14.56 -2.70 1.15
N ARG A 166 14.68 -2.73 -0.18
CA ARG A 166 13.57 -3.07 -1.08
C ARG A 166 13.32 -4.59 -1.17
N SER A 167 14.16 -5.42 -0.55
CA SER A 167 14.11 -6.88 -0.64
C SER A 167 14.08 -7.39 -2.08
N LEU A 168 14.93 -6.79 -2.93
CA LEU A 168 15.03 -7.12 -4.35
C LEU A 168 15.90 -8.37 -4.57
N PRO A 169 15.59 -9.20 -5.58
CA PRO A 169 16.34 -10.44 -5.83
C PRO A 169 17.78 -10.16 -6.28
N ASP A 170 18.68 -11.13 -6.11
CA ASP A 170 20.08 -11.02 -6.56
C ASP A 170 20.23 -10.83 -8.08
N SER A 171 19.19 -11.18 -8.84
CA SER A 171 19.11 -10.93 -10.28
C SER A 171 18.78 -9.47 -10.63
N THR A 172 18.64 -8.58 -9.65
CA THR A 172 18.32 -7.17 -9.90
C THR A 172 19.49 -6.45 -10.57
N ALA A 173 19.22 -5.91 -11.76
CA ALA A 173 20.19 -5.17 -12.54
C ALA A 173 19.98 -3.64 -12.44
N TYR A 174 21.06 -2.91 -12.23
CA TYR A 174 21.10 -1.46 -12.11
C TYR A 174 21.71 -0.84 -13.36
N TRP A 175 20.97 -0.01 -14.09
CA TRP A 175 21.54 0.74 -15.20
C TRP A 175 22.34 1.94 -14.69
N VAL A 176 23.64 1.98 -15.02
CA VAL A 176 24.58 3.01 -14.59
C VAL A 176 25.36 3.46 -15.82
N CYS A 177 25.35 4.77 -16.09
CA CYS A 177 25.81 5.30 -17.36
C CYS A 177 27.26 4.93 -17.74
N ALA A 178 28.22 4.89 -16.79
CA ALA A 178 29.61 4.53 -17.13
C ALA A 178 29.80 3.04 -17.44
N TYR A 179 28.98 2.17 -16.84
CA TYR A 179 29.09 0.71 -17.03
C TYR A 179 28.31 0.23 -18.26
N ALA A 180 27.18 0.87 -18.55
CA ALA A 180 26.29 0.52 -19.65
C ALA A 180 26.76 1.07 -21.00
N ASN A 181 27.19 2.34 -21.02
CA ASN A 181 27.64 2.98 -22.24
C ASN A 181 29.06 2.48 -22.63
N ASN A 182 29.28 2.26 -23.92
CA ASN A 182 30.58 2.05 -24.53
C ASN A 182 31.43 3.32 -24.44
N GLN A 183 32.38 3.32 -23.49
CA GLN A 183 33.27 4.45 -23.20
C GLN A 183 34.26 4.76 -24.34
N HIS A 184 34.28 3.95 -25.41
CA HIS A 184 35.08 4.19 -26.62
C HIS A 184 34.29 4.92 -27.72
N GLU A 185 32.95 4.97 -27.63
CA GLU A 185 32.04 5.49 -28.67
C GLU A 185 30.81 6.24 -28.09
N LEU A 186 31.00 6.95 -26.96
CA LEU A 186 29.93 7.66 -26.22
C LEU A 186 29.00 8.53 -27.09
N GLY A 187 29.56 9.26 -28.07
CA GLY A 187 28.77 10.13 -28.94
C GLY A 187 27.72 9.39 -29.78
N GLY A 188 27.99 8.15 -30.17
CA GLY A 188 27.05 7.29 -30.89
C GLY A 188 25.92 6.76 -30.02
N GLU A 189 26.15 6.59 -28.72
CA GLU A 189 25.15 6.02 -27.80
C GLU A 189 24.24 7.08 -27.17
N LEU A 190 24.75 8.31 -26.98
CA LEU A 190 23.97 9.45 -26.47
C LEU A 190 23.02 10.01 -27.53
N GLY A 191 23.44 10.02 -28.80
CA GLY A 191 22.71 10.68 -29.89
C GLY A 191 22.72 12.21 -29.77
N THR A 192 21.99 12.88 -30.67
CA THR A 192 21.84 14.34 -30.66
C THR A 192 20.65 14.83 -29.85
N ASP A 193 19.58 14.04 -29.78
CA ASP A 193 18.37 14.37 -29.02
C ASP A 193 18.39 13.69 -27.64
N PRO A 194 18.53 14.46 -26.53
CA PRO A 194 18.48 13.93 -25.16
C PRO A 194 17.22 13.10 -24.88
N MET A 195 16.11 13.39 -25.59
CA MET A 195 14.85 12.66 -25.46
C MET A 195 14.90 11.22 -26.00
N THR A 196 15.94 10.88 -26.76
CA THR A 196 16.16 9.55 -27.35
C THR A 196 17.40 8.84 -26.83
N SER A 197 18.06 9.45 -25.83
CA SER A 197 19.28 8.96 -25.23
C SER A 197 19.11 7.58 -24.58
N SER A 198 20.21 6.83 -24.49
CA SER A 198 20.26 5.54 -23.76
C SER A 198 19.77 5.65 -22.32
N PHE A 199 19.87 6.84 -21.72
CA PHE A 199 19.48 7.18 -20.36
C PHE A 199 17.95 7.09 -20.19
N LEU A 200 17.19 7.82 -21.03
CA LEU A 200 15.73 7.77 -20.96
C LEU A 200 15.18 6.39 -21.35
N LYS A 201 15.78 5.73 -22.34
CA LYS A 201 15.39 4.37 -22.73
C LYS A 201 15.58 3.38 -21.58
N ALA A 202 16.70 3.43 -20.88
CA ALA A 202 16.94 2.58 -19.71
C ALA A 202 15.98 2.89 -18.55
N MET A 203 15.70 4.18 -18.31
CA MET A 203 14.73 4.61 -17.31
C MET A 203 13.31 4.12 -17.63
N GLN A 204 12.91 4.11 -18.91
CA GLN A 204 11.62 3.56 -19.37
C GLN A 204 11.48 2.05 -19.11
N LEU A 205 12.59 1.30 -19.19
CA LEU A 205 12.59 -0.14 -18.92
C LEU A 205 12.59 -0.49 -17.44
N SER A 206 13.11 0.41 -16.60
CA SER A 206 13.23 0.23 -15.16
C SER A 206 11.88 0.30 -14.44
N ASP A 207 11.80 -0.18 -13.20
CA ASP A 207 10.62 0.00 -12.33
C ASP A 207 10.80 1.11 -11.29
N GLY A 208 12.03 1.60 -11.13
CA GLY A 208 12.34 2.70 -10.23
C GLY A 208 13.70 3.33 -10.54
N VAL A 209 13.88 4.52 -9.99
CA VAL A 209 15.06 5.35 -10.09
C VAL A 209 15.68 5.47 -8.70
N LEU A 210 16.97 5.17 -8.61
CA LEU A 210 17.79 5.40 -7.43
C LEU A 210 18.67 6.63 -7.68
N LEU A 211 18.40 7.72 -6.95
CA LEU A 211 19.27 8.89 -6.91
C LEU A 211 20.30 8.70 -5.79
N ILE A 212 21.59 8.71 -6.14
CA ILE A 212 22.67 8.65 -5.16
C ILE A 212 23.28 10.04 -5.00
N LEU A 213 23.29 10.54 -3.76
CA LEU A 213 23.81 11.85 -3.38
C LEU A 213 25.12 11.70 -2.61
N ASP A 214 26.15 12.40 -3.07
CA ASP A 214 27.37 12.63 -2.31
C ASP A 214 27.14 13.71 -1.23
N PRO A 215 28.06 13.90 -0.26
CA PRO A 215 27.90 14.91 0.79
C PRO A 215 27.69 16.34 0.27
N GLY A 216 28.20 16.67 -0.93
CA GLY A 216 28.00 17.96 -1.59
C GLY A 216 26.70 18.07 -2.38
N SER A 217 25.91 16.99 -2.48
CA SER A 217 24.66 16.93 -3.26
C SER A 217 24.85 17.36 -4.72
N MET A 218 26.02 17.03 -5.28
CA MET A 218 26.46 17.43 -6.61
C MET A 218 25.46 17.08 -7.72
N PRO A 219 24.72 15.95 -7.70
CA PRO A 219 23.69 15.68 -8.70
C PRO A 219 22.69 16.82 -8.92
N PHE A 220 22.37 17.62 -7.90
CA PHE A 220 21.46 18.78 -8.04
C PHE A 220 22.07 19.98 -8.78
N SER A 221 23.36 19.93 -9.11
CA SER A 221 24.06 20.91 -9.93
C SER A 221 24.38 20.40 -11.34
N ARG A 222 24.02 19.15 -11.67
CA ARG A 222 24.39 18.48 -12.93
C ARG A 222 23.19 18.41 -13.85
N VAL A 223 23.31 18.95 -15.06
CA VAL A 223 22.17 19.11 -15.98
C VAL A 223 21.53 17.78 -16.37
N TRP A 224 22.34 16.73 -16.58
CA TRP A 224 21.86 15.38 -16.88
C TRP A 224 21.04 14.79 -15.72
N CYS A 225 21.56 14.84 -14.49
CA CYS A 225 20.83 14.36 -13.30
C CYS A 225 19.51 15.11 -13.10
N ILE A 226 19.51 16.45 -13.23
CA ILE A 226 18.29 17.25 -13.10
C ILE A 226 17.30 16.93 -14.23
N PHE A 227 17.79 16.73 -15.46
CA PHE A 227 16.96 16.33 -16.60
C PHE A 227 16.31 14.97 -16.39
N GLU A 228 17.07 13.96 -15.97
CA GLU A 228 16.58 12.61 -15.65
C GLU A 228 15.47 12.68 -14.59
N MET A 229 15.73 13.36 -13.46
CA MET A 229 14.75 13.50 -12.40
C MET A 229 13.55 14.35 -12.84
N GLY A 230 13.78 15.37 -13.67
CA GLY A 230 12.75 16.28 -14.16
C GLY A 230 11.78 15.56 -15.07
N VAL A 231 12.29 14.79 -16.02
CA VAL A 231 11.49 13.95 -16.92
C VAL A 231 10.68 12.92 -16.12
N LEU A 232 11.31 12.24 -15.15
CA LEU A 232 10.62 11.34 -14.23
C LEU A 232 9.45 12.04 -13.50
N ALA A 233 9.72 13.19 -12.91
CA ALA A 233 8.75 13.89 -12.09
C ALA A 233 7.60 14.48 -12.93
N LEU A 234 7.88 15.00 -14.14
CA LEU A 234 6.87 15.42 -15.11
C LEU A 234 5.99 14.24 -15.56
N ALA A 235 6.57 13.06 -15.79
CA ALA A 235 5.85 11.86 -16.19
C ALA A 235 4.87 11.43 -15.09
N ALA A 236 5.33 11.45 -13.83
CA ALA A 236 4.49 11.20 -12.66
C ALA A 236 3.32 12.20 -12.50
N ARG A 237 3.36 13.35 -13.21
CA ARG A 237 2.25 14.33 -13.27
C ARG A 237 1.32 14.15 -14.45
N GLY A 238 1.61 13.21 -15.34
CA GLY A 238 0.88 13.07 -16.60
C GLY A 238 1.08 14.27 -17.53
N LEU A 239 2.10 15.10 -17.31
CA LEU A 239 2.40 16.27 -18.16
C LEU A 239 3.07 15.88 -19.49
N LEU A 240 3.34 14.59 -19.67
CA LEU A 240 3.98 13.99 -20.84
C LEU A 240 2.99 13.10 -21.66
N ASP A 241 1.74 12.93 -21.23
CA ASP A 241 0.73 12.06 -21.88
C ASP A 241 -0.27 12.87 -22.73
N GLN A 242 -0.63 12.35 -23.91
CA GLN A 242 -1.62 12.94 -24.83
C GLN A 242 -2.99 12.22 -24.83
N SER A 243 -3.17 11.12 -24.11
CA SER A 243 -4.42 10.35 -24.19
C SER A 243 -5.60 11.07 -23.52
N GLU A 244 -6.67 11.28 -24.29
CA GLU A 244 -7.87 12.04 -23.90
C GLU A 244 -8.73 11.40 -22.80
N ASP A 245 -8.39 10.19 -22.36
CA ASP A 245 -9.12 9.44 -21.34
C ASP A 245 -8.42 9.52 -19.98
N VAL A 246 -8.81 10.52 -19.18
CA VAL A 246 -8.61 10.48 -17.72
C VAL A 246 -9.71 9.59 -17.13
N GLU A 247 -9.70 8.31 -17.47
CA GLU A 247 -10.08 7.31 -16.49
C GLU A 247 -8.89 7.13 -15.55
N THR A 248 -9.17 7.44 -14.30
CA THR A 248 -8.27 7.46 -13.15
C THR A 248 -7.36 6.24 -13.10
N MET A 249 -6.13 6.40 -12.61
CA MET A 249 -5.41 5.29 -11.99
C MET A 249 -6.39 4.56 -11.07
N PRO A 250 -6.53 3.24 -11.17
CA PRO A 250 -6.93 2.48 -10.02
C PRO A 250 -5.78 2.65 -9.02
N LEU A 251 -5.93 3.60 -8.08
CA LEU A 251 -5.41 3.34 -6.73
C LEU A 251 -5.94 1.95 -6.36
N GLU A 252 -5.16 1.14 -5.68
CA GLU A 252 -5.55 -0.20 -5.20
C GLU A 252 -6.87 -0.18 -4.41
N GLU A 253 -7.99 -0.03 -5.11
CA GLU A 253 -9.33 -0.41 -4.72
C GLU A 253 -9.30 -1.93 -4.81
N ASP A 254 -8.83 -2.58 -3.74
CA ASP A 254 -9.22 -3.92 -3.30
C ASP A 254 -8.24 -4.52 -2.24
N ARG A 255 -7.91 -3.77 -1.18
CA ARG A 255 -7.50 -4.38 0.10
C ARG A 255 -8.46 -4.10 1.25
N CYS A 256 -9.74 -3.85 0.94
CA CYS A 256 -10.82 -4.25 1.84
C CYS A 256 -11.42 -5.53 1.26
N PHE A 257 -11.35 -6.62 2.02
CA PHE A 257 -11.89 -7.95 1.70
C PHE A 257 -13.23 -7.89 0.94
N ILE A 258 -13.16 -7.99 -0.39
CA ILE A 258 -14.27 -8.40 -1.25
C ILE A 258 -13.71 -9.49 -2.18
N PRO A 259 -14.10 -10.76 -2.02
CA PRO A 259 -13.80 -11.78 -3.02
C PRO A 259 -14.47 -11.40 -4.34
N LYS A 260 -13.69 -11.15 -5.41
CA LYS A 260 -14.25 -10.97 -6.75
C LYS A 260 -14.87 -12.30 -7.22
N PRO A 261 -16.14 -12.33 -7.69
CA PRO A 261 -16.69 -13.49 -8.36
C PRO A 261 -15.98 -13.71 -9.73
N PRO A 262 -15.88 -14.95 -10.22
CA PRO A 262 -15.24 -15.25 -11.50
C PRO A 262 -15.98 -14.58 -12.66
N LYS A 263 -15.25 -13.89 -13.54
CA LYS A 263 -15.80 -13.26 -14.76
C LYS A 263 -16.28 -14.33 -15.74
N ALA A 264 -17.57 -14.30 -16.09
CA ALA A 264 -18.10 -14.99 -17.26
C ALA A 264 -17.64 -14.29 -18.57
N PRO A 265 -17.52 -15.03 -19.70
CA PRO A 265 -17.05 -14.48 -20.96
C PRO A 265 -18.07 -13.50 -21.56
N LYS A 266 -17.58 -12.36 -22.08
CA LYS A 266 -18.42 -11.35 -22.75
C LYS A 266 -18.90 -11.85 -24.13
N PRO A 267 -20.17 -11.62 -24.50
CA PRO A 267 -20.65 -11.87 -25.85
C PRO A 267 -20.17 -10.80 -26.85
N VAL A 268 -20.00 -11.22 -28.10
CA VAL A 268 -19.58 -10.42 -29.26
C VAL A 268 -20.82 -9.87 -29.96
N THR A 269 -20.98 -8.54 -30.02
CA THR A 269 -21.83 -7.77 -30.96
C THR A 269 -21.69 -6.28 -30.62
N GLN A 270 -21.81 -5.26 -31.48
CA GLN A 270 -21.87 -5.04 -32.93
C GLN A 270 -21.54 -3.54 -33.12
N LYS A 271 -21.11 -3.14 -34.32
CA LYS A 271 -20.75 -1.75 -34.69
C LYS A 271 -21.91 -0.77 -34.46
N GLU A 272 -21.67 0.31 -33.73
CA GLU A 272 -22.52 1.52 -33.73
C GLU A 272 -21.80 2.71 -34.38
N THR A 273 -22.58 3.43 -35.20
CA THR A 273 -22.24 4.58 -36.04
C THR A 273 -22.06 5.91 -35.26
N PRO A 274 -21.28 6.88 -35.75
CA PRO A 274 -20.98 8.11 -35.01
C PRO A 274 -22.11 9.14 -35.06
N ARG A 275 -22.37 9.82 -33.95
CA ARG A 275 -23.21 11.03 -33.84
C ARG A 275 -22.38 12.24 -33.38
N PRO A 276 -22.83 13.47 -33.68
CA PRO A 276 -21.95 14.59 -34.01
C PRO A 276 -21.44 15.37 -32.79
N SER A 277 -20.28 15.98 -33.00
CA SER A 277 -19.51 16.80 -32.08
C SER A 277 -20.24 18.07 -31.63
N LEU A 278 -20.45 18.21 -30.32
CA LEU A 278 -20.77 19.48 -29.66
C LEU A 278 -19.49 20.08 -29.09
N THR A 279 -19.12 21.23 -29.64
CA THR A 279 -18.03 22.10 -29.18
C THR A 279 -18.30 22.58 -27.75
N ARG A 280 -17.38 22.32 -26.81
CA ARG A 280 -17.35 23.01 -25.52
C ARG A 280 -15.94 23.18 -24.96
N ASP A 281 -15.57 24.46 -24.94
CA ASP A 281 -14.79 25.20 -23.95
C ASP A 281 -13.40 24.70 -23.52
N ARG A 282 -12.38 25.39 -24.06
CA ARG A 282 -10.95 25.15 -23.82
C ARG A 282 -10.48 25.94 -22.60
N THR A 283 -10.39 25.27 -21.45
CA THR A 283 -9.47 25.64 -20.36
C THR A 283 -8.72 24.39 -19.87
N ARG A 284 -7.95 23.75 -20.77
CA ARG A 284 -6.97 22.71 -20.42
C ARG A 284 -5.56 23.33 -20.43
N PRO A 285 -4.68 22.98 -19.47
CA PRO A 285 -3.25 23.25 -19.64
C PRO A 285 -2.76 22.54 -20.90
N LYS A 286 -2.04 23.25 -21.76
CA LYS A 286 -1.40 22.67 -22.96
C LYS A 286 -0.37 21.62 -22.51
N ASN A 287 -0.30 20.49 -23.22
CA ASN A 287 0.72 19.46 -22.96
C ASN A 287 2.11 20.08 -23.14
N LEU A 288 3.02 19.82 -22.19
CA LEU A 288 4.24 20.62 -22.03
C LEU A 288 5.33 20.29 -23.07
N MET A 289 5.29 19.09 -23.64
CA MET A 289 6.25 18.60 -24.64
C MET A 289 5.58 17.61 -25.63
N GLU A 290 5.36 18.03 -26.88
CA GLU A 290 4.70 17.25 -27.94
C GLU A 290 5.69 16.36 -28.73
N ARG A 291 6.26 15.31 -28.11
CA ARG A 291 7.12 14.34 -28.84
C ARG A 291 6.76 12.89 -28.51
N GLU A 292 6.65 12.05 -29.54
CA GLU A 292 6.33 10.61 -29.43
C GLU A 292 7.28 9.83 -28.50
N ALA A 293 8.53 10.28 -28.31
CA ALA A 293 9.49 9.67 -27.38
C ALA A 293 9.12 9.80 -25.89
N LEU A 294 8.28 10.77 -25.52
CA LEU A 294 7.81 11.02 -24.16
C LEU A 294 6.63 10.14 -23.74
N LEU A 295 5.82 9.73 -24.72
CA LEU A 295 4.72 8.77 -24.52
C LEU A 295 5.23 7.42 -23.99
N ALA A 296 6.53 7.11 -24.17
CA ALA A 296 7.13 5.87 -23.72
C ALA A 296 7.33 5.75 -22.20
N LEU A 297 7.40 6.88 -21.45
CA LEU A 297 7.45 6.86 -19.98
C LEU A 297 6.07 6.63 -19.33
N THR A 298 5.01 6.72 -20.13
CA THR A 298 3.62 6.42 -19.73
C THR A 298 3.10 5.13 -20.37
N VAL A 299 4.00 4.33 -20.99
CA VAL A 299 3.64 3.13 -21.77
C VAL A 299 2.96 2.08 -20.91
N ARG A 300 1.97 1.49 -21.58
CA ARG A 300 1.14 0.40 -21.10
C ARG A 300 1.99 -0.86 -20.92
N ASP A 301 1.75 -1.59 -19.85
CA ASP A 301 2.24 -2.96 -19.68
C ASP A 301 1.82 -3.83 -20.88
N GLY A 302 2.46 -4.99 -21.06
CA GLY A 302 2.19 -5.91 -22.19
C GLY A 302 0.74 -6.42 -22.28
N CYS A 303 -0.14 -6.00 -21.36
CA CYS A 303 -1.57 -6.28 -21.31
C CYS A 303 -2.46 -5.03 -21.56
N GLY A 304 -1.88 -3.85 -21.82
CA GLY A 304 -2.63 -2.64 -22.17
C GLY A 304 -3.02 -1.71 -21.01
N GLY A 305 -2.58 -1.96 -19.78
CA GLY A 305 -2.76 -1.10 -18.59
C GLY A 305 -1.59 -0.14 -18.38
N ARG A 306 -1.79 1.09 -17.89
CA ARG A 306 -0.68 2.05 -17.65
C ARG A 306 0.26 1.52 -16.55
N LYS A 307 1.58 1.47 -16.80
CA LYS A 307 2.59 1.16 -15.77
C LYS A 307 2.49 2.23 -14.65
N PRO A 308 2.54 1.87 -13.35
CA PRO A 308 2.56 2.85 -12.27
C PRO A 308 3.78 3.78 -12.42
N PRO A 309 3.71 5.03 -11.91
CA PRO A 309 4.84 5.95 -11.99
C PRO A 309 6.08 5.33 -11.32
N LEU A 310 7.23 5.48 -11.96
CA LEU A 310 8.52 5.01 -11.46
C LEU A 310 8.76 5.55 -10.04
N LEU A 311 9.21 4.67 -9.15
CA LEU A 311 9.57 5.04 -7.78
C LEU A 311 10.87 5.85 -7.78
N LEU A 312 10.92 6.96 -7.04
CA LEU A 312 12.16 7.71 -6.80
C LEU A 312 12.64 7.43 -5.38
N ASP A 313 13.77 6.75 -5.27
CA ASP A 313 14.47 6.52 -4.01
C ASP A 313 15.75 7.35 -3.97
N VAL A 314 16.10 7.87 -2.80
CA VAL A 314 17.28 8.68 -2.58
C VAL A 314 18.19 7.96 -1.60
N ALA A 315 19.44 7.74 -1.98
CA ALA A 315 20.46 7.13 -1.14
C ALA A 315 21.66 8.06 -0.96
N THR A 316 22.32 7.96 0.18
CA THR A 316 23.56 8.67 0.48
C THR A 316 24.33 7.90 1.54
N VAL A 317 25.59 8.28 1.77
CA VAL A 317 26.41 7.74 2.86
C VAL A 317 26.51 8.77 3.97
N ASP A 318 26.15 8.37 5.18
CA ASP A 318 26.24 9.25 6.35
C ASP A 318 27.69 9.49 6.80
N LYS A 319 27.87 10.40 7.75
CA LYS A 319 29.19 10.74 8.34
C LYS A 319 29.94 9.56 8.97
N ASN A 320 29.26 8.43 9.23
CA ASN A 320 29.87 7.21 9.77
C ASN A 320 30.20 6.19 8.66
N GLY A 321 30.01 6.55 7.39
CA GLY A 321 30.27 5.67 6.27
C GLY A 321 29.16 4.64 6.00
N LYS A 322 27.98 4.79 6.61
CA LYS A 322 26.83 3.88 6.42
C LYS A 322 25.86 4.44 5.37
N ALA A 323 25.42 3.58 4.45
CA ALA A 323 24.38 3.95 3.50
C ALA A 323 23.04 4.19 4.21
N GLN A 324 22.37 5.27 3.84
CA GLN A 324 21.04 5.67 4.33
C GLN A 324 20.14 5.90 3.13
N LEU A 325 18.84 5.57 3.26
CA LEU A 325 17.87 5.75 2.18
C LEU A 325 16.62 6.49 2.64
N LEU A 326 16.09 7.33 1.76
CA LEU A 326 14.69 7.74 1.72
C LEU A 326 14.04 7.02 0.55
N ILE A 327 13.04 6.19 0.81
CA ILE A 327 12.32 5.50 -0.27
C ILE A 327 10.95 6.14 -0.51
N ASN A 328 10.44 6.08 -1.73
CA ASN A 328 9.04 6.42 -1.97
C ASN A 328 8.13 5.24 -1.54
N GLY A 329 7.08 5.55 -0.76
CA GLY A 329 6.17 4.55 -0.20
C GLY A 329 6.78 3.66 0.91
N LEU A 330 6.12 2.52 1.14
CA LEU A 330 6.53 1.48 2.08
C LEU A 330 7.28 0.35 1.36
N THR A 331 8.16 -0.36 2.07
CA THR A 331 8.64 -1.68 1.62
C THR A 331 7.51 -2.72 1.67
N ALA A 332 7.68 -3.88 1.02
CA ALA A 332 6.65 -4.94 1.07
C ALA A 332 6.36 -5.41 2.50
N ALA A 333 7.38 -5.50 3.36
CA ALA A 333 7.23 -5.86 4.77
C ALA A 333 6.51 -4.77 5.57
N GLU A 334 6.87 -3.50 5.35
CA GLU A 334 6.19 -2.36 5.97
C GLU A 334 4.73 -2.27 5.50
N GLN A 335 4.45 -2.52 4.22
CA GLN A 335 3.10 -2.55 3.66
C GLN A 335 2.24 -3.66 4.30
N ALA A 336 2.77 -4.87 4.43
CA ALA A 336 2.09 -5.96 5.14
C ALA A 336 1.83 -5.61 6.62
N MET A 337 2.78 -4.95 7.27
CA MET A 337 2.62 -4.43 8.63
C MET A 337 1.51 -3.38 8.72
N GLU A 338 1.44 -2.46 7.74
CA GLU A 338 0.41 -1.42 7.68
C GLU A 338 -0.99 -2.00 7.42
N GLU A 339 -1.11 -3.02 6.57
CA GLU A 339 -2.37 -3.75 6.35
C GLU A 339 -2.86 -4.41 7.63
N ILE A 340 -1.96 -5.08 8.36
CA ILE A 340 -2.26 -5.64 9.68
C ILE A 340 -2.61 -4.53 10.67
N HIS A 341 -1.90 -3.40 10.66
CA HIS A 341 -2.18 -2.26 11.54
C HIS A 341 -3.58 -1.67 11.35
N GLN A 342 -4.03 -1.59 10.10
CA GLN A 342 -5.36 -1.08 9.73
C GLN A 342 -6.48 -2.00 10.25
N LEU A 343 -6.25 -3.31 10.32
CA LEU A 343 -7.16 -4.30 10.91
C LEU A 343 -7.07 -4.33 12.44
N GLU A 344 -5.84 -4.46 12.96
CA GLU A 344 -5.48 -4.61 14.36
C GLU A 344 -4.66 -3.43 14.85
N SER A 345 -5.37 -2.43 15.35
CA SER A 345 -4.83 -1.22 15.96
C SER A 345 -3.58 -1.40 16.83
N CYS A 346 -3.52 -2.46 17.63
CA CYS A 346 -2.46 -2.71 18.61
C CYS A 346 -1.12 -3.15 17.99
N ARG A 347 -1.09 -3.49 16.69
CA ARG A 347 0.14 -3.88 15.98
C ARG A 347 0.95 -2.64 15.58
N PRO A 348 2.28 -2.75 15.41
CA PRO A 348 3.10 -1.65 14.87
C PRO A 348 2.61 -1.22 13.48
N SER A 349 2.72 0.06 13.15
CA SER A 349 2.42 0.57 11.80
C SER A 349 3.63 0.43 10.88
N GLY A 350 3.38 0.12 9.61
CA GLY A 350 4.42 0.12 8.58
C GLY A 350 5.05 1.50 8.40
N TRP A 351 4.25 2.56 8.54
CA TRP A 351 4.74 3.94 8.53
C TRP A 351 5.64 4.24 9.73
N ASP A 352 5.36 3.68 10.91
CA ASP A 352 6.25 3.83 12.08
C ASP A 352 7.58 3.11 11.84
N SER A 353 7.55 1.90 11.25
CA SER A 353 8.75 1.15 10.87
C SER A 353 9.59 1.91 9.83
N LYS A 354 8.95 2.52 8.82
CA LYS A 354 9.61 3.39 7.84
C LYS A 354 10.31 4.58 8.50
N SER A 355 9.61 5.29 9.41
CA SER A 355 10.20 6.43 10.15
C SER A 355 11.44 5.99 10.94
N GLU A 356 11.39 4.84 11.62
CA GLU A 356 12.55 4.31 12.34
C GLU A 356 13.74 3.97 11.43
N ARG A 357 13.48 3.42 10.24
CA ARG A 357 14.52 3.10 9.26
C ARG A 357 15.18 4.36 8.70
N GLU A 358 14.40 5.41 8.45
CA GLU A 358 14.83 6.63 7.76
C GLU A 358 15.34 7.73 8.71
N LYS A 359 15.23 7.55 10.03
CA LYS A 359 15.58 8.59 11.04
C LYS A 359 17.00 9.13 10.97
N HIS A 360 17.94 8.31 10.51
CA HIS A 360 19.37 8.66 10.41
C HIS A 360 19.77 9.23 9.05
N PHE A 361 18.82 9.37 8.11
CA PHE A 361 19.11 9.98 6.82
C PHE A 361 19.57 11.45 7.00
N PRO A 362 20.69 11.88 6.39
CA PRO A 362 21.21 13.24 6.54
C PRO A 362 20.40 14.20 5.67
N ILE A 363 19.34 14.77 6.25
CA ILE A 363 18.35 15.57 5.51
C ILE A 363 18.94 16.80 4.81
N GLU A 364 20.09 17.30 5.28
CA GLU A 364 20.79 18.43 4.67
C GLU A 364 21.20 18.11 3.22
N THR A 365 21.44 16.83 2.90
CA THR A 365 21.74 16.38 1.52
C THR A 365 20.57 16.60 0.56
N VAL A 366 19.34 16.71 1.05
CA VAL A 366 18.15 16.95 0.22
C VAL A 366 17.82 18.45 0.14
N ASP A 367 18.39 19.29 1.03
CA ASP A 367 18.11 20.73 1.07
C ASP A 367 18.51 21.43 -0.23
N SER A 368 19.67 21.05 -0.80
CA SER A 368 20.10 21.55 -2.11
C SER A 368 19.09 21.23 -3.24
N GLY A 369 18.26 20.20 -3.06
CA GLY A 369 17.13 19.87 -3.95
C GLY A 369 16.06 20.97 -4.02
N LEU A 370 15.90 21.77 -2.95
CA LEU A 370 14.97 22.90 -2.91
C LEU A 370 15.49 24.12 -3.71
N ALA A 371 16.78 24.14 -4.04
CA ALA A 371 17.43 25.20 -4.79
C ALA A 371 17.70 24.83 -6.27
N ILE A 372 17.21 23.67 -6.73
CA ILE A 372 17.41 23.19 -8.11
C ILE A 372 17.02 24.26 -9.12
N SER A 373 17.91 24.51 -10.08
CA SER A 373 17.66 25.32 -11.27
C SER A 373 18.31 24.68 -12.48
N ILE A 374 17.50 24.22 -13.44
CA ILE A 374 17.99 23.56 -14.65
C ILE A 374 18.89 24.48 -15.49
N THR A 375 18.65 25.79 -15.47
CA THR A 375 19.44 26.76 -16.26
C THR A 375 20.80 27.08 -15.63
N SER A 376 20.95 26.96 -14.31
CA SER A 376 22.26 27.13 -13.63
C SER A 376 23.10 25.86 -13.58
N ALA A 377 22.51 24.71 -13.94
CA ALA A 377 23.17 23.41 -13.94
C ALA A 377 24.36 23.33 -14.91
N GLN A 378 25.28 22.42 -14.63
CA GLN A 378 26.53 22.23 -15.35
C GLN A 378 26.57 20.88 -16.08
N ALA A 379 27.29 20.84 -17.20
CA ALA A 379 27.59 19.64 -17.96
C ALA A 379 29.10 19.49 -18.13
N SER A 380 29.59 18.26 -18.28
CA SER A 380 31.01 18.04 -18.64
C SER A 380 31.26 18.42 -20.10
N GLN A 381 30.26 18.23 -20.97
CA GLN A 381 30.27 18.74 -22.34
C GLN A 381 29.24 19.87 -22.45
N GLY A 382 29.71 21.08 -22.79
CA GLY A 382 28.85 22.27 -22.84
C GLY A 382 27.62 22.12 -23.75
N ILE A 383 27.77 21.40 -24.86
CA ILE A 383 26.69 21.16 -25.83
C ILE A 383 25.51 20.38 -25.23
N ASP A 384 25.75 19.49 -24.26
CA ASP A 384 24.68 18.72 -23.62
C ASP A 384 23.68 19.63 -22.91
N LYS A 385 24.19 20.67 -22.22
CA LYS A 385 23.34 21.66 -21.56
C LYS A 385 22.46 22.39 -22.56
N VAL A 386 23.02 22.78 -23.70
CA VAL A 386 22.31 23.47 -24.77
C VAL A 386 21.20 22.58 -25.31
N ARG A 387 21.53 21.33 -25.69
CA ARG A 387 20.58 20.34 -26.19
C ARG A 387 19.46 20.02 -25.22
N ILE A 388 19.77 19.83 -23.94
CA ILE A 388 18.77 19.53 -22.90
C ILE A 388 17.82 20.70 -22.71
N LEU A 389 18.33 21.93 -22.60
CA LEU A 389 17.48 23.11 -22.42
C LEU A 389 16.58 23.31 -23.65
N ASN A 390 17.12 23.21 -24.86
CA ASN A 390 16.33 23.29 -26.09
C ASN A 390 15.30 22.15 -26.22
N ALA A 391 15.64 20.93 -25.78
CA ALA A 391 14.69 19.82 -25.76
C ALA A 391 13.54 20.07 -24.77
N LEU A 392 13.84 20.56 -23.56
CA LEU A 392 12.83 20.95 -22.56
C LEU A 392 11.96 22.12 -23.03
N ALA A 393 12.53 23.05 -23.80
CA ALA A 393 11.79 24.14 -24.46
C ALA A 393 10.98 23.68 -25.69
N SER A 394 10.92 22.37 -25.96
CA SER A 394 10.20 21.79 -27.11
C SER A 394 10.65 22.33 -28.48
N ARG A 395 11.92 22.75 -28.61
CA ARG A 395 12.49 23.15 -29.92
C ARG A 395 12.57 21.96 -30.86
N GLN A 396 12.74 22.17 -32.17
CA GLN A 396 12.88 21.06 -33.12
C GLN A 396 14.27 20.38 -33.02
N ILE A 397 14.41 19.15 -33.52
CA ILE A 397 15.69 18.41 -33.48
C ILE A 397 16.82 19.18 -34.18
N SER A 398 16.51 19.85 -35.29
CA SER A 398 17.46 20.69 -36.03
C SER A 398 17.94 21.92 -35.27
N GLU A 399 17.24 22.33 -34.21
CA GLU A 399 17.51 23.53 -33.43
C GLU A 399 18.17 23.22 -32.08
N LEU A 400 18.44 21.95 -31.76
CA LEU A 400 18.94 21.57 -30.43
C LEU A 400 20.35 22.08 -30.14
N ASP A 401 21.14 22.35 -31.17
CA ASP A 401 22.51 22.88 -31.06
C ASP A 401 22.55 24.42 -31.09
N GLU A 402 21.42 25.08 -31.30
CA GLU A 402 21.32 26.55 -31.27
C GLU A 402 21.33 27.10 -29.83
N ASP A 403 21.58 28.40 -29.67
CA ASP A 403 21.52 29.03 -28.36
C ASP A 403 20.15 28.82 -27.69
N TYR A 404 20.18 28.39 -26.43
CA TYR A 404 18.98 28.19 -25.63
C TYR A 404 18.48 29.50 -25.04
N HIS A 405 17.16 29.60 -24.83
CA HIS A 405 16.59 30.78 -24.16
C HIS A 405 17.00 30.87 -22.69
N PRO A 406 17.32 32.06 -22.15
CA PRO A 406 17.72 32.22 -20.76
C PRO A 406 16.58 31.94 -19.76
N ALA A 407 15.32 32.03 -20.19
CA ALA A 407 14.13 31.74 -19.41
C ALA A 407 13.05 31.07 -20.29
N HIS A 408 12.28 30.15 -19.71
CA HIS A 408 11.19 29.45 -20.37
C HIS A 408 10.26 28.80 -19.33
N ASP A 409 8.94 28.82 -19.55
CA ASP A 409 7.94 28.28 -18.62
C ASP A 409 8.17 26.79 -18.28
N ASN A 410 8.65 26.01 -19.25
CA ASN A 410 8.99 24.60 -19.03
C ASN A 410 10.17 24.42 -18.07
N TYR A 411 11.13 25.35 -18.04
CA TYR A 411 12.23 25.31 -17.08
C TYR A 411 11.70 25.54 -15.67
N ASP A 412 10.82 26.53 -15.51
CA ASP A 412 10.18 26.84 -14.24
C ASP A 412 9.33 25.66 -13.75
N THR A 413 8.59 25.02 -14.67
CA THR A 413 7.79 23.83 -14.36
C THR A 413 8.68 22.68 -13.88
N VAL A 414 9.77 22.37 -14.59
CA VAL A 414 10.74 21.34 -14.17
C VAL A 414 11.30 21.66 -12.79
N ASN A 415 11.72 22.91 -12.56
CA ASN A 415 12.29 23.34 -11.29
C ASN A 415 11.27 23.18 -10.15
N GLN A 416 10.04 23.67 -10.31
CA GLN A 416 8.98 23.60 -9.29
C GLN A 416 8.61 22.15 -8.95
N VAL A 417 8.42 21.30 -9.96
CA VAL A 417 8.06 19.89 -9.78
C VAL A 417 9.19 19.12 -9.07
N LEU A 418 10.46 19.39 -9.40
CA LEU A 418 11.60 18.77 -8.73
C LEU A 418 11.75 19.21 -7.28
N ARG A 419 11.71 20.52 -7.03
CA ARG A 419 11.77 21.08 -5.66
C ARG A 419 10.65 20.50 -4.79
N SER A 420 9.43 20.42 -5.33
CA SER A 420 8.29 19.78 -4.65
C SER A 420 8.50 18.30 -4.39
N THR A 421 9.11 17.57 -5.33
CA THR A 421 9.40 16.13 -5.19
C THR A 421 10.39 15.88 -4.04
N PHE A 422 11.49 16.63 -3.99
CA PHE A 422 12.46 16.53 -2.90
C PHE A 422 11.93 17.09 -1.58
N ALA A 423 11.07 18.11 -1.64
CA ALA A 423 10.40 18.63 -0.46
C ALA A 423 9.53 17.55 0.21
N LEU A 424 8.78 16.77 -0.56
CA LEU A 424 7.99 15.65 -0.04
C LEU A 424 8.84 14.52 0.52
N ALA A 425 9.94 14.17 -0.15
CA ALA A 425 10.87 13.16 0.35
C ALA A 425 11.44 13.55 1.71
N ALA A 426 11.74 14.83 1.91
CA ALA A 426 12.29 15.34 3.16
C ALA A 426 11.24 15.64 4.25
N PHE A 427 9.98 15.91 3.87
CA PHE A 427 8.98 16.52 4.75
C PHE A 427 8.79 15.75 6.05
N ARG A 428 8.54 14.44 5.96
CA ARG A 428 8.22 13.64 7.14
C ARG A 428 9.35 13.66 8.15
N ARG A 429 10.58 13.39 7.70
CA ARG A 429 11.76 13.36 8.57
C ARG A 429 11.90 14.69 9.29
N THR A 430 11.83 15.80 8.55
CA THR A 430 11.97 17.14 9.14
C THR A 430 10.83 17.46 10.09
N ALA A 431 9.59 17.13 9.74
CA ALA A 431 8.41 17.42 10.56
C ALA A 431 8.42 16.66 11.89
N GLU A 432 9.03 15.48 11.96
CA GLU A 432 9.19 14.67 13.18
C GLU A 432 10.28 15.22 14.13
N GLN A 433 11.09 16.21 13.72
CA GLN A 433 12.07 16.85 14.60
C GLN A 433 11.40 17.74 15.66
N GLU A 434 12.09 17.91 16.80
CA GLU A 434 11.68 18.87 17.83
C GLU A 434 11.62 20.31 17.29
N VAL A 435 10.71 21.10 17.83
CA VAL A 435 10.51 22.48 17.40
C VAL A 435 11.75 23.31 17.74
N SER A 436 12.37 23.87 16.70
CA SER A 436 13.41 24.89 16.77
C SER A 436 13.22 25.89 15.63
N ASP A 437 13.83 27.07 15.72
CA ASP A 437 13.74 28.08 14.64
C ASP A 437 14.28 27.52 13.31
N SER A 438 15.35 26.73 13.37
CA SER A 438 15.95 26.08 12.20
C SER A 438 15.02 25.03 11.59
N ALA A 439 14.48 24.11 12.41
CA ALA A 439 13.56 23.08 11.93
C ALA A 439 12.27 23.69 11.37
N THR A 440 11.68 24.65 12.07
CA THR A 440 10.46 25.35 11.66
C THR A 440 10.65 26.09 10.33
N SER A 441 11.77 26.82 10.20
CA SER A 441 12.16 27.49 8.95
C SER A 441 12.35 26.49 7.80
N TYR A 442 12.95 25.32 8.08
CA TYR A 442 13.12 24.30 7.06
C TYR A 442 11.78 23.69 6.63
N VAL A 443 10.88 23.34 7.55
CA VAL A 443 9.52 22.89 7.23
C VAL A 443 8.77 23.94 6.40
N ALA A 444 8.94 25.23 6.69
CA ALA A 444 8.35 26.31 5.90
C ALA A 444 8.88 26.34 4.45
N ARG A 445 10.19 26.16 4.23
CA ARG A 445 10.76 26.04 2.88
C ARG A 445 10.21 24.83 2.13
N LEU A 446 10.05 23.69 2.80
CA LEU A 446 9.43 22.49 2.21
C LEU A 446 7.97 22.75 1.81
N ALA A 447 7.19 23.40 2.67
CA ALA A 447 5.81 23.76 2.40
C ALA A 447 5.68 24.74 1.21
N ILE A 448 6.60 25.70 1.09
CA ILE A 448 6.65 26.63 -0.07
C ILE A 448 6.93 25.85 -1.36
N ALA A 449 7.92 24.98 -1.38
CA ALA A 449 8.24 24.16 -2.56
C ALA A 449 7.06 23.25 -2.97
N ILE A 450 6.31 22.71 -2.00
CA ILE A 450 5.08 21.96 -2.28
C ILE A 450 4.02 22.86 -2.92
N ARG A 451 3.83 24.07 -2.37
CA ARG A 451 2.83 25.05 -2.81
C ARG A 451 3.09 25.56 -4.23
N GLU A 452 4.35 25.75 -4.61
CA GLU A 452 4.74 26.24 -5.95
C GLU A 452 4.39 25.25 -7.06
N ASP A 453 4.35 23.95 -6.78
CA ASP A 453 3.96 22.93 -7.74
C ASP A 453 2.45 22.84 -7.92
N GLN A 454 1.92 23.76 -8.74
CA GLN A 454 0.50 23.83 -9.13
C GLN A 454 0.07 22.70 -10.07
N THR A 455 0.99 21.87 -10.55
CA THR A 455 0.69 20.75 -11.45
C THR A 455 0.18 19.52 -10.68
N ARG A 456 0.38 19.48 -9.35
CA ARG A 456 0.02 18.37 -8.47
C ARG A 456 -1.48 18.05 -8.48
N ARG A 457 -1.82 16.83 -8.89
CA ARG A 457 -3.19 16.26 -8.79
C ARG A 457 -3.36 15.29 -7.64
N VAL A 458 -2.27 14.65 -7.21
CA VAL A 458 -2.21 13.69 -6.10
C VAL A 458 -1.16 14.15 -5.10
N LEU A 459 -1.54 14.19 -3.83
CA LEU A 459 -0.67 14.48 -2.71
C LEU A 459 -0.92 13.47 -1.59
N GLU A 460 0.14 12.76 -1.20
CA GLU A 460 0.11 11.84 -0.07
C GLU A 460 1.17 12.26 0.93
N LEU A 461 0.76 12.46 2.17
CA LEU A 461 1.60 12.94 3.26
C LEU A 461 1.31 12.11 4.50
N HIS A 462 2.37 11.52 5.04
CA HIS A 462 2.32 10.70 6.23
C HIS A 462 3.19 11.34 7.30
N LEU A 463 2.55 12.05 8.23
CA LEU A 463 3.18 12.84 9.28
C LEU A 463 2.63 12.42 10.65
N GLY A 464 2.64 11.11 10.89
CA GLY A 464 2.26 10.59 12.19
C GLY A 464 3.36 10.78 13.24
N ARG A 465 3.10 10.32 14.47
CA ARG A 465 4.12 10.11 15.51
C ARG A 465 4.66 11.39 16.17
N GLU A 466 3.82 12.05 16.96
CA GLU A 466 4.18 13.23 17.78
C GLU A 466 4.67 14.46 17.00
N THR A 467 4.41 14.56 15.69
CA THR A 467 4.68 15.77 14.91
C THR A 467 4.16 17.03 15.64
N PRO A 468 5.03 18.02 15.88
CA PRO A 468 4.62 19.23 16.58
C PRO A 468 3.54 20.02 15.83
N LEU A 469 2.66 20.67 16.60
CA LEU A 469 1.56 21.47 16.03
C LEU A 469 2.04 22.54 15.03
N PRO A 470 3.12 23.32 15.28
CA PRO A 470 3.60 24.31 14.31
C PRO A 470 3.93 23.71 12.93
N HIS A 471 4.50 22.51 12.89
CA HIS A 471 4.83 21.84 11.63
C HIS A 471 3.57 21.40 10.86
N ILE A 472 2.53 20.97 11.58
CA ILE A 472 1.21 20.65 11.00
C ILE A 472 0.53 21.92 10.46
N GLU A 473 0.65 23.04 11.16
CA GLU A 473 0.10 24.32 10.71
C GLU A 473 0.79 24.84 9.45
N ILE A 474 2.12 24.77 9.40
CA ILE A 474 2.90 25.13 8.21
C ILE A 474 2.54 24.24 7.03
N LEU A 475 2.34 22.93 7.27
CA LEU A 475 1.85 22.03 6.23
C LEU A 475 0.49 22.47 5.68
N ALA A 476 -0.47 22.77 6.58
CA ALA A 476 -1.79 23.22 6.18
C ALA A 476 -1.69 24.46 5.28
N ASP A 477 -0.82 25.41 5.64
CA ASP A 477 -0.54 26.60 4.85
C ASP A 477 0.19 26.30 3.52
N GLY A 478 0.95 25.21 3.43
CA GLY A 478 1.60 24.78 2.18
C GLY A 478 0.62 24.17 1.18
N ILE A 479 -0.39 23.44 1.66
CA ILE A 479 -1.34 22.75 0.77
C ILE A 479 -2.49 23.66 0.29
N ASN A 480 -2.85 24.72 1.01
CA ASN A 480 -4.05 25.53 0.76
C ASN A 480 -4.13 26.21 -0.63
N HIS A 481 -3.04 26.33 -1.39
CA HIS A 481 -3.07 26.90 -2.76
C HIS A 481 -3.02 25.84 -3.86
N LEU A 482 -3.05 24.55 -3.53
CA LEU A 482 -3.08 23.47 -4.52
C LEU A 482 -4.49 23.32 -5.12
N SER A 483 -5.00 24.38 -5.75
CA SER A 483 -6.37 24.47 -6.26
C SER A 483 -6.71 23.39 -7.31
N GLY A 484 -5.69 22.85 -7.97
CA GLY A 484 -5.79 21.75 -8.93
C GLY A 484 -5.81 20.34 -8.30
N LEU A 485 -5.60 20.21 -6.99
CA LEU A 485 -5.47 18.92 -6.32
C LEU A 485 -6.80 18.14 -6.36
N GLN A 486 -6.73 16.87 -6.76
CA GLN A 486 -7.89 15.98 -6.88
C GLN A 486 -7.90 14.88 -5.83
N TYR A 487 -6.73 14.44 -5.37
CA TYR A 487 -6.57 13.36 -4.39
C TYR A 487 -5.62 13.81 -3.29
N LEU A 488 -6.12 13.79 -2.06
CA LEU A 488 -5.34 14.11 -0.87
C LEU A 488 -5.44 12.98 0.14
N THR A 489 -4.30 12.35 0.43
CA THR A 489 -4.12 11.46 1.58
C THR A 489 -3.26 12.18 2.61
N LEU A 490 -3.80 12.41 3.80
CA LEU A 490 -3.09 13.03 4.90
C LEU A 490 -3.22 12.16 6.14
N ASN A 491 -2.12 11.54 6.57
CA ASN A 491 -2.04 10.77 7.80
C ASN A 491 -1.35 11.61 8.88
N LEU A 492 -2.13 12.10 9.84
CA LEU A 492 -1.70 12.81 11.04
C LEU A 492 -1.94 11.94 12.29
N SER A 493 -1.91 10.62 12.14
CA SER A 493 -2.19 9.73 13.25
C SER A 493 -1.13 9.86 14.35
N GLN A 494 -1.54 9.72 15.60
CA GLN A 494 -0.65 9.83 16.76
C GLN A 494 -0.02 11.23 16.95
N CYS A 495 -0.55 12.29 16.33
CA CYS A 495 -0.17 13.68 16.60
C CYS A 495 -0.78 14.13 17.94
N ARG A 496 -0.14 13.77 19.05
CA ARG A 496 -0.67 13.95 20.42
C ARG A 496 -0.88 15.41 20.83
N TYR A 497 -0.21 16.35 20.15
CA TYR A 497 -0.33 17.80 20.39
C TYR A 497 -1.54 18.42 19.69
N LEU A 498 -2.18 17.70 18.76
CA LEU A 498 -3.33 18.21 18.01
C LEU A 498 -4.59 18.22 18.87
N THR A 499 -5.10 19.41 19.19
CA THR A 499 -6.33 19.62 19.98
C THR A 499 -7.53 20.05 19.13
N SER A 500 -7.26 20.75 18.03
CA SER A 500 -8.21 21.24 17.03
C SER A 500 -7.64 21.04 15.62
N VAL A 501 -8.52 21.03 14.62
CA VAL A 501 -8.18 20.95 13.18
C VAL A 501 -8.62 22.21 12.40
N ASP A 502 -8.78 23.36 13.06
CA ASP A 502 -9.33 24.57 12.44
C ASP A 502 -8.48 25.12 11.29
N ARG A 503 -7.17 25.26 11.50
CA ARG A 503 -6.27 25.71 10.43
C ARG A 503 -6.24 24.72 9.27
N LEU A 504 -6.27 23.42 9.57
CA LEU A 504 -6.36 22.38 8.56
C LEU A 504 -7.67 22.50 7.78
N GLY A 505 -8.81 22.64 8.46
CA GLY A 505 -10.12 22.83 7.86
C GLY A 505 -10.20 24.07 6.96
N LYS A 506 -9.67 25.20 7.43
CA LYS A 506 -9.54 26.44 6.63
C LYS A 506 -8.70 26.22 5.38
N SER A 507 -7.58 25.51 5.50
CA SER A 507 -6.70 25.19 4.37
C SER A 507 -7.38 24.25 3.35
N LEU A 508 -8.05 23.22 3.85
CA LEU A 508 -8.83 22.27 3.07
C LEU A 508 -9.98 22.94 2.30
N SER A 509 -10.60 24.00 2.85
CA SER A 509 -11.68 24.75 2.20
C SER A 509 -11.31 25.32 0.82
N GLN A 510 -10.01 25.52 0.57
CA GLN A 510 -9.49 26.08 -0.68
C GLN A 510 -9.31 25.02 -1.78
N LEU A 511 -9.35 23.73 -1.41
CA LEU A 511 -9.09 22.60 -2.30
C LEU A 511 -10.37 22.15 -3.03
N VAL A 512 -10.98 23.09 -3.75
CA VAL A 512 -12.31 22.92 -4.37
C VAL A 512 -12.36 21.88 -5.50
N ALA A 513 -11.21 21.48 -6.04
CA ALA A 513 -11.12 20.44 -7.07
C ALA A 513 -11.03 19.00 -6.53
N LEU A 514 -10.98 18.82 -5.19
CA LEU A 514 -10.84 17.50 -4.58
C LEU A 514 -11.98 16.56 -4.97
N ARG A 515 -11.60 15.34 -5.35
CA ARG A 515 -12.46 14.19 -5.66
C ARG A 515 -12.33 13.10 -4.60
N SER A 516 -11.16 12.96 -3.98
CA SER A 516 -10.92 12.03 -2.89
C SER A 516 -10.14 12.70 -1.76
N LEU A 517 -10.64 12.55 -0.54
CA LEU A 517 -9.97 12.99 0.68
C LEU A 517 -9.91 11.83 1.67
N ARG A 518 -8.69 11.45 2.03
CA ARG A 518 -8.40 10.50 3.11
C ARG A 518 -7.65 11.23 4.21
N LEU A 519 -8.28 11.40 5.37
CA LEU A 519 -7.69 12.05 6.53
C LEU A 519 -7.66 11.10 7.73
N ASP A 520 -6.46 10.73 8.17
CA ASP A 520 -6.27 9.92 9.38
C ASP A 520 -5.81 10.80 10.54
N LEU A 521 -6.68 10.94 11.53
CA LEU A 521 -6.47 11.67 12.80
C LEU A 521 -6.52 10.70 13.98
N SER A 522 -6.32 9.40 13.74
CA SER A 522 -6.41 8.40 14.79
C SER A 522 -5.33 8.59 15.84
N ARG A 523 -5.65 8.32 17.10
CA ARG A 523 -4.74 8.47 18.26
C ARG A 523 -4.22 9.88 18.47
N CYS A 524 -4.83 10.90 17.87
CA CYS A 524 -4.71 12.28 18.34
C CYS A 524 -5.51 12.41 19.64
N THR A 525 -4.96 11.90 20.75
CA THR A 525 -5.70 11.67 22.00
C THR A 525 -6.22 12.94 22.66
N ARG A 526 -5.70 14.11 22.27
CA ARG A 526 -6.17 15.42 22.74
C ARG A 526 -7.12 16.12 21.76
N LEU A 527 -7.34 15.56 20.57
CA LEU A 527 -8.25 16.12 19.57
C LEU A 527 -9.68 15.93 20.03
N SER A 528 -10.32 17.01 20.45
CA SER A 528 -11.72 17.02 20.88
C SER A 528 -12.64 17.83 19.97
N ASP A 529 -12.08 18.79 19.23
CA ASP A 529 -12.82 19.67 18.34
C ASP A 529 -12.51 19.39 16.87
N VAL A 530 -13.56 19.15 16.09
CA VAL A 530 -13.51 18.88 14.64
C VAL A 530 -14.45 19.79 13.85
N SER A 531 -14.93 20.87 14.46
CA SER A 531 -15.80 21.88 13.83
C SER A 531 -15.15 22.49 12.58
N GLY A 532 -13.89 22.91 12.66
CA GLY A 532 -13.16 23.47 11.53
C GLY A 532 -13.07 22.55 10.32
N LEU A 533 -13.01 21.23 10.53
CA LEU A 533 -13.07 20.26 9.44
C LEU A 533 -14.45 20.24 8.77
N GLY A 534 -15.53 20.35 9.54
CA GLY A 534 -16.89 20.53 9.01
C GLY A 534 -16.98 21.76 8.11
N GLY A 535 -16.46 22.91 8.57
CA GLY A 535 -16.36 24.12 7.77
C GLY A 535 -15.56 23.93 6.48
N GLY A 536 -14.41 23.26 6.55
CA GLY A 536 -13.56 22.97 5.39
C GLY A 536 -14.22 22.08 4.33
N LEU A 537 -14.91 21.02 4.78
CA LEU A 537 -15.61 20.08 3.90
C LEU A 537 -16.76 20.74 3.12
N SER A 538 -17.40 21.76 3.69
CA SER A 538 -18.56 22.42 3.07
C SER A 538 -18.30 23.01 1.67
N SER A 539 -17.04 23.37 1.38
CA SER A 539 -16.62 23.92 0.09
C SER A 539 -16.36 22.86 -1.00
N MET A 540 -16.22 21.58 -0.64
CA MET A 540 -15.72 20.52 -1.54
C MET A 540 -16.84 19.86 -2.36
N CYS A 541 -17.54 20.65 -3.17
CA CYS A 541 -18.71 20.18 -3.93
C CYS A 541 -18.43 19.06 -4.96
N ARG A 542 -17.15 18.81 -5.30
CA ARG A 542 -16.71 17.77 -6.26
C ARG A 542 -16.26 16.47 -5.60
N LEU A 543 -16.26 16.42 -4.26
CA LEU A 543 -15.75 15.28 -3.51
C LEU A 543 -16.64 14.05 -3.73
N ARG A 544 -16.04 12.95 -4.19
CA ARG A 544 -16.70 11.67 -4.47
C ARG A 544 -16.37 10.60 -3.43
N GLN A 545 -15.18 10.67 -2.83
CA GLN A 545 -14.73 9.75 -1.82
C GLN A 545 -14.24 10.52 -0.59
N LEU A 546 -14.72 10.14 0.59
CA LEU A 546 -14.31 10.71 1.86
C LEU A 546 -14.04 9.60 2.87
N PHE A 547 -12.82 9.56 3.39
CA PHE A 547 -12.42 8.70 4.49
C PHE A 547 -11.92 9.57 5.63
N LEU A 548 -12.54 9.45 6.80
CA LEU A 548 -12.13 10.14 8.02
C LEU A 548 -11.94 9.13 9.15
N ASN A 549 -10.76 9.14 9.76
CA ASN A 549 -10.43 8.28 10.87
C ASN A 549 -10.12 9.07 12.14
N PHE A 550 -11.00 8.97 13.12
CA PHE A 550 -10.91 9.60 14.45
C PHE A 550 -10.76 8.55 15.57
N ARG A 551 -10.22 7.37 15.27
CA ARG A 551 -10.07 6.31 16.26
C ARG A 551 -9.24 6.80 17.46
N PHE A 552 -9.67 6.56 18.70
CA PHE A 552 -8.95 6.97 19.92
C PHE A 552 -8.69 8.49 20.05
N THR A 553 -9.62 9.34 19.58
CA THR A 553 -9.61 10.79 19.85
C THR A 553 -10.53 11.13 21.03
N ALA A 554 -10.46 12.38 21.51
CA ALA A 554 -11.29 12.89 22.60
C ALA A 554 -12.62 13.52 22.12
N ILE A 555 -13.03 13.25 20.88
CA ILE A 555 -14.27 13.79 20.30
C ILE A 555 -15.48 13.24 21.07
N THR A 556 -16.39 14.14 21.46
CA THR A 556 -17.60 13.81 22.23
C THR A 556 -18.90 14.15 21.52
N ASN A 557 -18.89 15.05 20.54
CA ASN A 557 -20.06 15.47 19.77
C ASN A 557 -19.68 15.80 18.31
N LEU A 558 -20.70 15.89 17.44
CA LEU A 558 -20.54 16.11 15.98
C LEU A 558 -21.44 17.25 15.47
N ALA A 559 -21.86 18.17 16.35
CA ALA A 559 -22.90 19.16 16.04
C ALA A 559 -22.51 20.09 14.87
N GLU A 560 -21.25 20.54 14.83
CA GLU A 560 -20.74 21.44 13.78
C GLU A 560 -20.06 20.69 12.63
N PHE A 561 -19.62 19.45 12.88
CA PHE A 561 -19.03 18.59 11.86
C PHE A 561 -20.08 18.11 10.84
N GLY A 562 -21.24 17.66 11.33
CA GLY A 562 -22.30 17.09 10.50
C GLY A 562 -22.80 18.02 9.38
N PRO A 563 -23.17 19.29 9.67
CA PRO A 563 -23.60 20.25 8.65
C PRO A 563 -22.60 20.44 7.50
N GLY A 564 -21.29 20.32 7.77
CA GLY A 564 -20.26 20.36 6.73
C GLY A 564 -20.43 19.29 5.64
N LEU A 565 -20.90 18.10 6.02
CA LEU A 565 -21.13 16.98 5.09
C LEU A 565 -22.31 17.23 4.16
N ALA A 566 -23.30 18.03 4.56
CA ALA A 566 -24.55 18.26 3.81
C ALA A 566 -24.32 18.87 2.42
N HIS A 567 -23.17 19.52 2.21
CA HIS A 567 -22.80 20.17 0.96
C HIS A 567 -22.14 19.23 -0.05
N LEU A 568 -21.72 18.03 0.36
CA LEU A 568 -20.97 17.08 -0.45
C LEU A 568 -21.86 16.27 -1.41
N LYS A 569 -22.68 16.95 -2.23
CA LYS A 569 -23.71 16.31 -3.08
C LYS A 569 -23.17 15.32 -4.12
N ALA A 570 -21.88 15.43 -4.48
CA ALA A 570 -21.21 14.51 -5.39
C ALA A 570 -20.67 13.23 -4.71
N LEU A 571 -20.80 13.12 -3.38
CA LEU A 571 -20.20 12.04 -2.60
C LEU A 571 -20.86 10.70 -2.92
N LYS A 572 -20.01 9.72 -3.25
CA LYS A 572 -20.39 8.34 -3.57
C LYS A 572 -19.95 7.36 -2.49
N HIS A 573 -18.79 7.59 -1.90
CA HIS A 573 -18.19 6.72 -0.89
C HIS A 573 -17.86 7.52 0.37
N LEU A 574 -18.42 7.10 1.50
CA LEU A 574 -18.16 7.70 2.80
C LEU A 574 -17.76 6.63 3.82
N THR A 575 -16.59 6.80 4.43
CA THR A 575 -16.15 6.02 5.59
C THR A 575 -15.85 6.95 6.76
N LEU A 576 -16.53 6.73 7.88
CA LEU A 576 -16.33 7.45 9.13
C LEU A 576 -15.94 6.46 10.24
N ILE A 577 -14.77 6.66 10.83
CA ILE A 577 -14.27 5.81 11.92
C ILE A 577 -14.17 6.64 13.19
N PHE A 578 -15.03 6.34 14.16
CA PHE A 578 -15.04 6.96 15.49
C PHE A 578 -14.70 5.94 16.60
N ARG A 579 -14.04 4.82 16.27
CA ARG A 579 -13.73 3.76 17.22
C ARG A 579 -13.06 4.30 18.49
N SER A 580 -13.61 3.96 19.65
CA SER A 580 -13.09 4.32 20.98
C SER A 580 -12.99 5.83 21.21
N THR A 581 -13.93 6.60 20.65
CA THR A 581 -14.16 8.02 20.98
C THR A 581 -15.11 8.19 22.17
N GLY A 582 -15.23 9.42 22.67
CA GLY A 582 -16.16 9.81 23.73
C GLY A 582 -17.58 10.13 23.26
N LEU A 583 -17.94 9.84 22.00
CA LEU A 583 -19.26 10.13 21.44
C LEU A 583 -20.39 9.58 22.31
N PHE A 584 -21.36 10.42 22.64
CA PHE A 584 -22.57 10.03 23.38
C PHE A 584 -23.85 10.05 22.52
N SER A 585 -23.85 10.76 21.39
CA SER A 585 -24.92 10.78 20.40
C SER A 585 -24.36 10.95 18.98
N LEU A 586 -25.22 10.72 17.97
CA LEU A 586 -24.92 10.99 16.56
C LEU A 586 -25.61 12.28 16.07
N ALA A 587 -25.95 13.18 17.01
CA ALA A 587 -26.50 14.49 16.68
C ALA A 587 -25.54 15.28 15.78
N GLY A 588 -26.10 15.97 14.78
CA GLY A 588 -25.34 16.61 13.70
C GLY A 588 -25.07 15.66 12.53
N LEU A 589 -24.64 14.43 12.78
CA LEU A 589 -24.30 13.48 11.71
C LEU A 589 -25.53 13.04 10.90
N GLY A 590 -26.63 12.66 11.55
CA GLY A 590 -27.88 12.27 10.86
C GLY A 590 -28.38 13.34 9.88
N PRO A 591 -28.64 14.58 10.35
CA PRO A 591 -29.02 15.70 9.48
C PRO A 591 -27.98 16.01 8.41
N GLY A 592 -26.69 15.93 8.73
CA GLY A 592 -25.59 16.20 7.80
C GLY A 592 -25.50 15.21 6.64
N LEU A 593 -25.88 13.95 6.87
CA LEU A 593 -25.86 12.91 5.85
C LEU A 593 -27.16 12.83 5.02
N ALA A 594 -28.28 13.34 5.53
CA ALA A 594 -29.58 13.24 4.85
C ALA A 594 -29.63 13.85 3.43
N PRO A 595 -28.92 14.95 3.12
CA PRO A 595 -28.89 15.50 1.75
C PRO A 595 -28.11 14.65 0.74
N LEU A 596 -27.37 13.64 1.18
CA LEU A 596 -26.47 12.84 0.34
C LEU A 596 -27.18 11.68 -0.36
N SER A 597 -28.25 11.97 -1.10
CA SER A 597 -29.06 10.95 -1.79
C SER A 597 -28.31 10.16 -2.87
N GLY A 598 -27.21 10.74 -3.38
CA GLY A 598 -26.33 10.11 -4.37
C GLY A 598 -25.32 9.11 -3.81
N LEU A 599 -25.26 8.92 -2.49
CA LEU A 599 -24.30 8.05 -1.81
C LEU A 599 -24.56 6.57 -2.13
N GLU A 600 -23.50 5.85 -2.49
CA GLU A 600 -23.55 4.44 -2.90
C GLU A 600 -22.95 3.51 -1.84
N TYR A 601 -21.97 4.02 -1.09
CA TYR A 601 -21.26 3.29 -0.04
C TYR A 601 -21.19 4.13 1.24
N LEU A 602 -21.64 3.55 2.35
CA LEU A 602 -21.57 4.15 3.69
C LEU A 602 -21.01 3.15 4.69
N LYS A 603 -19.91 3.50 5.34
CA LYS A 603 -19.35 2.76 6.48
C LYS A 603 -19.23 3.67 7.69
N ILE A 604 -19.87 3.28 8.79
CA ILE A 604 -19.78 3.97 10.08
C ILE A 604 -19.24 2.99 11.12
N ASN A 605 -18.06 3.30 11.68
CA ASN A 605 -17.45 2.52 12.75
C ASN A 605 -17.51 3.28 14.07
N LEU A 606 -18.34 2.77 14.99
CA LEU A 606 -18.56 3.28 16.35
C LEU A 606 -18.02 2.30 17.41
N ARG A 607 -17.12 1.39 17.03
CA ARG A 607 -16.62 0.34 17.92
C ARG A 607 -16.08 0.91 19.23
N HIS A 608 -16.54 0.40 20.35
CA HIS A 608 -16.18 0.82 21.71
C HIS A 608 -16.51 2.29 22.03
N CYS A 609 -17.44 2.93 21.33
CA CYS A 609 -18.05 4.20 21.77
C CYS A 609 -19.02 3.93 22.92
N ARG A 610 -18.47 3.75 24.13
CA ARG A 610 -19.22 3.25 25.30
C ARG A 610 -20.31 4.21 25.78
N CYS A 611 -20.23 5.49 25.43
CA CYS A 611 -21.17 6.52 25.86
C CYS A 611 -22.42 6.62 24.96
N ILE A 612 -22.42 6.00 23.77
CA ILE A 612 -23.58 6.00 22.86
C ILE A 612 -24.72 5.19 23.49
N ARG A 613 -25.89 5.82 23.61
CA ARG A 613 -27.11 5.20 24.16
C ARG A 613 -28.17 4.89 23.11
N SER A 614 -28.18 5.66 22.02
CA SER A 614 -29.13 5.57 20.90
C SER A 614 -28.43 5.91 19.59
N ILE A 615 -28.98 5.43 18.48
CA ILE A 615 -28.56 5.72 17.10
C ILE A 615 -29.74 6.24 16.25
N LEU A 616 -30.78 6.75 16.90
CA LEU A 616 -32.04 7.20 16.29
C LEU A 616 -31.81 8.21 15.15
N GLU A 617 -30.77 9.03 15.25
CA GLU A 617 -30.41 10.05 14.28
C GLU A 617 -30.05 9.46 12.90
N LEU A 618 -29.60 8.19 12.84
CA LEU A 618 -29.34 7.51 11.56
C LEU A 618 -30.61 7.30 10.73
N ARG A 619 -31.79 7.26 11.36
CA ARG A 619 -33.07 7.18 10.64
C ARG A 619 -33.19 8.29 9.59
N GLN A 620 -32.81 9.52 9.97
CA GLN A 620 -33.02 10.70 9.14
C GLN A 620 -32.22 10.62 7.85
N CYS A 621 -30.98 10.12 7.91
CA CYS A 621 -30.15 10.00 6.73
C CYS A 621 -30.50 8.79 5.86
N LEU A 622 -30.74 7.63 6.47
CA LEU A 622 -30.96 6.39 5.71
C LEU A 622 -32.24 6.44 4.86
N ILE A 623 -33.30 7.12 5.31
CA ILE A 623 -34.54 7.28 4.53
C ILE A 623 -34.28 7.99 3.18
N ALA A 624 -33.30 8.88 3.11
CA ALA A 624 -33.02 9.67 1.91
C ALA A 624 -32.02 9.01 0.93
N MET A 625 -31.31 7.97 1.35
CA MET A 625 -30.19 7.36 0.62
C MET A 625 -30.65 6.28 -0.37
N VAL A 626 -31.45 6.67 -1.37
CA VAL A 626 -32.07 5.74 -2.34
C VAL A 626 -31.08 4.97 -3.22
N ASN A 627 -29.86 5.49 -3.40
CA ASN A 627 -28.81 4.87 -4.22
C ASN A 627 -27.83 4.02 -3.40
N LEU A 628 -28.04 3.87 -2.09
CA LEU A 628 -27.10 3.15 -1.24
C LEU A 628 -27.12 1.66 -1.59
N THR A 629 -25.97 1.13 -2.01
CA THR A 629 -25.77 -0.28 -2.35
C THR A 629 -25.00 -1.02 -1.27
N HIS A 630 -24.17 -0.31 -0.50
CA HIS A 630 -23.37 -0.87 0.57
C HIS A 630 -23.51 -0.07 1.87
N PHE A 631 -23.90 -0.74 2.95
CA PHE A 631 -23.99 -0.16 4.27
C PHE A 631 -23.32 -1.06 5.32
N THR A 632 -22.34 -0.51 6.03
CA THR A 632 -21.67 -1.17 7.16
C THR A 632 -21.80 -0.31 8.42
N LEU A 633 -22.27 -0.93 9.51
CA LEU A 633 -22.40 -0.32 10.83
C LEU A 633 -21.74 -1.19 11.91
N ASP A 634 -20.57 -0.76 12.40
CA ASP A 634 -19.85 -1.44 13.49
C ASP A 634 -20.12 -0.74 14.83
N LEU A 635 -20.90 -1.39 15.68
CA LEU A 635 -21.27 -0.98 17.04
C LEU A 635 -20.60 -1.88 18.10
N THR A 636 -19.55 -2.62 17.75
CA THR A 636 -18.91 -3.59 18.66
C THR A 636 -18.54 -2.93 19.99
N GLY A 637 -19.05 -3.46 21.10
CA GLY A 637 -18.70 -3.02 22.45
C GLY A 637 -19.27 -1.65 22.83
N CYS A 638 -20.30 -1.16 22.13
CA CYS A 638 -21.14 -0.04 22.54
C CYS A 638 -22.04 -0.44 23.73
N ARG A 639 -21.44 -0.63 24.90
CA ARG A 639 -22.10 -1.17 26.10
C ARG A 639 -23.26 -0.30 26.64
N GLY A 640 -23.36 0.96 26.22
CA GLY A 640 -24.44 1.86 26.58
C GLY A 640 -25.68 1.75 25.67
N LEU A 641 -25.56 1.09 24.51
CA LEU A 641 -26.61 1.03 23.50
C LEU A 641 -27.80 0.19 23.98
N ARG A 642 -28.97 0.81 24.11
CA ARG A 642 -30.16 0.15 24.66
C ARG A 642 -31.11 -0.36 23.57
N THR A 643 -31.15 0.31 22.43
CA THR A 643 -32.09 0.05 21.35
C THR A 643 -31.51 0.43 19.98
N PHE A 644 -32.13 -0.08 18.92
CA PHE A 644 -31.92 0.28 17.52
C PHE A 644 -33.04 1.17 16.96
N ASP A 645 -33.78 1.88 17.84
CA ASP A 645 -34.88 2.75 17.42
C ASP A 645 -34.45 3.63 16.23
N GLY A 646 -35.29 3.68 15.19
CA GLY A 646 -35.04 4.46 13.99
C GLY A 646 -34.22 3.76 12.89
N LEU A 647 -33.36 2.78 13.22
CA LEU A 647 -32.59 2.05 12.22
C LEU A 647 -33.50 1.21 11.31
N ALA A 648 -34.51 0.56 11.89
CA ALA A 648 -35.50 -0.25 11.16
C ALA A 648 -36.14 0.52 9.99
N ILE A 649 -36.69 1.69 10.30
CA ILE A 649 -37.40 2.53 9.34
C ILE A 649 -36.43 3.00 8.26
N GLY A 650 -35.22 3.41 8.65
CA GLY A 650 -34.18 3.80 7.71
C GLY A 650 -33.79 2.68 6.75
N LEU A 651 -33.47 1.49 7.28
CA LEU A 651 -33.11 0.33 6.47
C LEU A 651 -34.23 -0.08 5.52
N SER A 652 -35.49 -0.11 5.98
CA SER A 652 -36.63 -0.52 5.14
C SER A 652 -36.83 0.35 3.89
N ALA A 653 -36.27 1.56 3.86
CA ALA A 653 -36.32 2.46 2.71
C ALA A 653 -35.25 2.14 1.64
N LEU A 654 -34.20 1.39 1.98
CA LEU A 654 -33.01 1.17 1.14
C LEU A 654 -33.20 0.02 0.13
N LYS A 655 -34.12 0.18 -0.81
CA LYS A 655 -34.48 -0.89 -1.78
C LYS A 655 -33.33 -1.32 -2.71
N SER A 656 -32.35 -0.44 -2.92
CA SER A 656 -31.16 -0.69 -3.75
C SER A 656 -30.02 -1.37 -3.00
N LEU A 657 -30.16 -1.60 -1.68
CA LEU A 657 -29.08 -2.12 -0.85
C LEU A 657 -28.75 -3.57 -1.22
N GLN A 658 -27.49 -3.82 -1.55
CA GLN A 658 -26.98 -5.14 -1.93
C GLN A 658 -26.11 -5.74 -0.83
N HIS A 659 -25.46 -4.92 -0.01
CA HIS A 659 -24.59 -5.36 1.08
C HIS A 659 -24.95 -4.66 2.39
N LEU A 660 -25.21 -5.46 3.43
CA LEU A 660 -25.47 -5.01 4.78
C LEU A 660 -24.59 -5.78 5.78
N ASP A 661 -23.75 -5.07 6.54
CA ASP A 661 -23.02 -5.63 7.68
C ASP A 661 -23.35 -4.82 8.94
N ILE A 662 -23.92 -5.49 9.96
CA ILE A 662 -24.22 -4.91 11.27
C ILE A 662 -23.49 -5.72 12.34
N ASP A 663 -22.49 -5.13 12.97
CA ASP A 663 -21.77 -5.73 14.09
C ASP A 663 -22.18 -5.06 15.40
N THR A 664 -22.74 -5.83 16.31
CA THR A 664 -23.18 -5.40 17.65
C THR A 664 -22.58 -6.24 18.75
N ASN A 665 -21.47 -6.93 18.46
CA ASN A 665 -20.76 -7.78 19.41
C ASN A 665 -20.52 -7.05 20.74
N GLY A 666 -20.95 -7.62 21.85
CA GLY A 666 -20.73 -7.06 23.19
C GLY A 666 -21.66 -5.90 23.58
N CYS A 667 -22.72 -5.62 22.82
CA CYS A 667 -23.80 -4.72 23.19
C CYS A 667 -24.74 -5.36 24.25
N ARG A 668 -24.24 -5.56 25.48
CA ARG A 668 -24.91 -6.35 26.53
C ARG A 668 -26.31 -5.84 26.95
N THR A 669 -26.56 -4.54 26.81
CA THR A 669 -27.82 -3.88 27.18
C THR A 669 -28.90 -3.94 26.11
N LEU A 670 -28.58 -4.44 24.92
CA LEU A 670 -29.48 -4.53 23.79
C LEU A 670 -30.51 -5.65 24.00
N LYS A 671 -31.78 -5.29 24.14
CA LYS A 671 -32.85 -6.23 24.57
C LYS A 671 -33.62 -6.89 23.42
N CYS A 672 -33.72 -6.26 22.25
CA CYS A 672 -34.52 -6.77 21.13
C CYS A 672 -33.82 -6.56 19.79
N VAL A 673 -34.08 -7.49 18.87
CA VAL A 673 -33.62 -7.43 17.47
C VAL A 673 -34.76 -7.08 16.51
N ALA A 674 -35.95 -6.78 17.05
CA ALA A 674 -37.17 -6.49 16.28
C ALA A 674 -36.96 -5.40 15.22
N HIS A 675 -36.21 -4.37 15.58
CA HIS A 675 -35.86 -3.27 14.68
C HIS A 675 -34.98 -3.70 13.51
N VAL A 676 -34.02 -4.61 13.72
CA VAL A 676 -33.18 -5.12 12.63
C VAL A 676 -34.06 -5.92 11.67
N GLY A 677 -34.87 -6.83 12.20
CA GLY A 677 -35.84 -7.62 11.42
C GLY A 677 -36.81 -6.78 10.61
N GLY A 678 -37.43 -5.78 11.22
CA GLY A 678 -38.33 -4.85 10.53
C GLY A 678 -37.63 -4.04 9.43
N GLY A 679 -36.34 -3.75 9.58
CA GLY A 679 -35.53 -3.11 8.54
C GLY A 679 -35.28 -4.02 7.33
N LEU A 680 -35.06 -5.31 7.56
CA LEU A 680 -34.81 -6.29 6.49
C LEU A 680 -36.00 -6.46 5.54
N LEU A 681 -37.24 -6.27 6.02
CA LEU A 681 -38.47 -6.44 5.22
C LEU A 681 -38.44 -5.69 3.88
N GLY A 682 -37.80 -4.50 3.82
CA GLY A 682 -37.70 -3.68 2.62
C GLY A 682 -36.50 -3.99 1.69
N LEU A 683 -35.55 -4.83 2.12
CA LEU A 683 -34.26 -5.05 1.47
C LEU A 683 -34.31 -6.20 0.45
N THR A 684 -35.11 -6.03 -0.60
CA THR A 684 -35.37 -7.07 -1.62
C THR A 684 -34.19 -7.32 -2.58
N SER A 685 -33.31 -6.34 -2.76
CA SER A 685 -32.09 -6.44 -3.60
C SER A 685 -30.86 -6.98 -2.85
N LEU A 686 -31.02 -7.36 -1.58
CA LEU A 686 -29.90 -7.71 -0.71
C LEU A 686 -29.24 -9.02 -1.15
N LYS A 687 -27.94 -8.97 -1.40
CA LYS A 687 -27.10 -10.12 -1.81
C LYS A 687 -26.21 -10.62 -0.69
N HIS A 688 -25.73 -9.72 0.15
CA HIS A 688 -24.86 -10.03 1.27
C HIS A 688 -25.43 -9.46 2.56
N LEU A 689 -25.69 -10.34 3.53
CA LEU A 689 -26.11 -9.96 4.87
C LEU A 689 -25.18 -10.58 5.91
N LYS A 690 -24.62 -9.73 6.77
CA LYS A 690 -23.90 -10.14 7.96
C LYS A 690 -24.46 -9.43 9.18
N ILE A 691 -24.80 -10.21 10.20
CA ILE A 691 -25.24 -9.71 11.51
C ILE A 691 -24.42 -10.42 12.58
N ASP A 692 -23.63 -9.66 13.34
CA ASP A 692 -22.92 -10.16 14.52
C ASP A 692 -23.56 -9.59 15.80
N MET A 693 -24.03 -10.49 16.65
CA MET A 693 -24.63 -10.22 17.95
C MET A 693 -23.93 -11.02 19.06
N THR A 694 -22.66 -11.34 18.89
CA THR A 694 -21.89 -12.10 19.87
C THR A 694 -21.94 -11.42 21.25
N PHE A 695 -22.12 -12.17 22.34
CA PHE A 695 -22.26 -11.66 23.70
C PHE A 695 -23.44 -10.69 23.94
N CYS A 696 -24.48 -10.68 23.09
CA CYS A 696 -25.74 -9.96 23.32
C CYS A 696 -26.67 -10.78 24.24
N LYS A 697 -26.27 -10.95 25.51
CA LYS A 697 -26.93 -11.85 26.47
C LYS A 697 -28.43 -11.61 26.69
N SER A 698 -28.94 -10.41 26.42
CA SER A 698 -30.35 -10.06 26.65
C SER A 698 -31.25 -10.46 25.48
N VAL A 699 -30.70 -10.89 24.34
CA VAL A 699 -31.46 -11.34 23.18
C VAL A 699 -32.07 -12.71 23.47
N LYS A 700 -33.41 -12.78 23.45
CA LYS A 700 -34.19 -14.00 23.67
C LYS A 700 -34.97 -14.47 22.44
N ASP A 701 -35.11 -13.60 21.46
CA ASP A 701 -35.97 -13.82 20.31
C ASP A 701 -35.27 -13.28 19.06
N VAL A 702 -35.23 -14.10 18.01
CA VAL A 702 -34.67 -13.79 16.68
C VAL A 702 -35.71 -13.92 15.58
N SER A 703 -36.99 -14.16 15.93
CA SER A 703 -38.11 -14.33 14.99
C SER A 703 -38.25 -13.15 14.03
N ALA A 704 -38.07 -11.92 14.52
CA ALA A 704 -38.14 -10.73 13.67
C ALA A 704 -37.08 -10.74 12.55
N ILE A 705 -35.87 -11.25 12.83
CA ILE A 705 -34.84 -11.41 11.79
C ILE A 705 -35.30 -12.46 10.78
N ALA A 706 -35.90 -13.56 11.25
CA ALA A 706 -36.46 -14.58 10.37
C ALA A 706 -37.54 -14.02 9.42
N THR A 707 -38.53 -13.29 9.95
CA THR A 707 -39.57 -12.63 9.13
C THR A 707 -38.96 -11.67 8.12
N GLY A 708 -37.90 -10.94 8.50
CA GLY A 708 -37.16 -10.07 7.59
C GLY A 708 -36.46 -10.84 6.46
N LEU A 709 -35.86 -11.99 6.76
CA LEU A 709 -35.15 -12.82 5.77
C LEU A 709 -36.08 -13.44 4.73
N GLU A 710 -37.36 -13.67 5.06
CA GLU A 710 -38.34 -14.20 4.10
C GLU A 710 -38.49 -13.33 2.85
N THR A 711 -38.24 -12.01 2.96
CA THR A 711 -38.32 -11.08 1.82
C THR A 711 -37.00 -10.92 1.07
N CYS A 712 -35.85 -11.26 1.69
CA CYS A 712 -34.51 -11.13 1.11
C CYS A 712 -34.15 -12.31 0.18
N THR A 713 -35.02 -12.65 -0.76
CA THR A 713 -34.89 -13.84 -1.63
C THR A 713 -33.67 -13.81 -2.58
N SER A 714 -33.10 -12.63 -2.82
CA SER A 714 -31.88 -12.42 -3.63
C SER A 714 -30.56 -12.72 -2.90
N LEU A 715 -30.60 -13.15 -1.63
CA LEU A 715 -29.39 -13.36 -0.83
C LEU A 715 -28.50 -14.46 -1.40
N GLU A 716 -27.23 -14.12 -1.62
CA GLU A 716 -26.15 -15.00 -2.07
C GLU A 716 -25.21 -15.38 -0.90
N HIS A 717 -25.08 -14.50 0.10
CA HIS A 717 -24.21 -14.68 1.27
C HIS A 717 -24.93 -14.26 2.57
N LEU A 718 -25.07 -15.19 3.51
CA LEU A 718 -25.70 -14.96 4.80
C LEU A 718 -24.77 -15.39 5.93
N SER A 719 -24.49 -14.48 6.86
CA SER A 719 -23.73 -14.75 8.09
C SER A 719 -24.46 -14.21 9.30
N LEU A 720 -24.99 -15.09 10.15
CA LEU A 720 -25.67 -14.73 11.40
C LEU A 720 -24.92 -15.30 12.59
N ILE A 721 -24.38 -14.42 13.43
CA ILE A 721 -23.53 -14.78 14.55
C ILE A 721 -24.25 -14.37 15.85
N PHE A 722 -24.74 -15.35 16.60
CA PHE A 722 -25.40 -15.20 17.90
C PHE A 722 -24.61 -15.89 19.02
N SER A 723 -23.30 -16.03 18.85
CA SER A 723 -22.44 -16.71 19.82
C SER A 723 -22.53 -16.08 21.21
N SER A 724 -22.66 -16.90 22.25
CA SER A 724 -22.86 -16.50 23.64
C SER A 724 -24.13 -15.68 23.91
N CYS A 725 -25.18 -15.83 23.07
CA CYS A 725 -26.55 -15.43 23.40
C CYS A 725 -27.22 -16.48 24.29
N GLU A 726 -26.82 -16.51 25.56
CA GLU A 726 -27.15 -17.59 26.52
C GLU A 726 -28.67 -17.76 26.76
N HIS A 727 -29.49 -16.73 26.53
CA HIS A 727 -30.93 -16.76 26.78
C HIS A 727 -31.79 -17.02 25.53
N LEU A 728 -31.19 -17.42 24.40
CA LEU A 728 -31.91 -17.75 23.17
C LEU A 728 -32.44 -19.20 23.24
N PRO A 729 -33.77 -19.43 23.38
CA PRO A 729 -34.31 -20.77 23.59
C PRO A 729 -34.59 -21.54 22.29
N SER A 730 -34.82 -20.82 21.18
CA SER A 730 -35.24 -21.42 19.91
C SER A 730 -34.77 -20.59 18.73
N VAL A 731 -34.52 -21.28 17.62
CA VAL A 731 -34.22 -20.72 16.29
C VAL A 731 -35.19 -21.27 15.23
N ALA A 732 -36.36 -21.76 15.66
CA ALA A 732 -37.33 -22.43 14.81
C ALA A 732 -37.71 -21.58 13.57
N GLU A 733 -38.18 -20.35 13.82
CA GLU A 733 -38.55 -19.39 12.78
C GLU A 733 -37.39 -19.06 11.84
N LEU A 734 -36.19 -18.88 12.39
CA LEU A 734 -35.01 -18.62 11.59
C LEU A 734 -34.72 -19.78 10.63
N GLY A 735 -34.79 -21.02 11.12
CA GLY A 735 -34.66 -22.19 10.25
C GLY A 735 -35.74 -22.25 9.17
N LEU A 736 -36.99 -21.92 9.48
CA LEU A 736 -38.07 -21.87 8.49
C LEU A 736 -37.82 -20.80 7.41
N ALA A 737 -37.35 -19.61 7.80
CA ALA A 737 -37.05 -18.53 6.86
C ALA A 737 -35.98 -18.90 5.82
N LEU A 738 -34.99 -19.73 6.19
CA LEU A 738 -33.91 -20.15 5.28
C LEU A 738 -34.42 -20.81 4.00
N ARG A 739 -35.58 -21.51 4.05
CA ARG A 739 -36.12 -22.18 2.86
C ARG A 739 -36.43 -21.22 1.71
N HIS A 740 -36.62 -19.92 1.99
CA HIS A 740 -36.91 -18.90 1.00
C HIS A 740 -35.65 -18.39 0.27
N LEU A 741 -34.44 -18.66 0.78
CA LEU A 741 -33.18 -18.12 0.28
C LEU A 741 -32.53 -19.02 -0.80
N LYS A 742 -33.24 -19.25 -1.90
CA LYS A 742 -32.83 -20.24 -2.92
C LYS A 742 -31.53 -19.90 -3.68
N HIS A 743 -31.09 -18.64 -3.64
CA HIS A 743 -29.86 -18.17 -4.31
C HIS A 743 -28.60 -18.24 -3.42
N LEU A 744 -28.72 -18.78 -2.21
CA LEU A 744 -27.64 -18.75 -1.23
C LEU A 744 -26.46 -19.66 -1.63
N HIS A 745 -25.27 -19.08 -1.69
CA HIS A 745 -24.00 -19.77 -1.95
C HIS A 745 -23.15 -19.95 -0.69
N TYR A 746 -23.25 -19.03 0.26
CA TYR A 746 -22.55 -19.09 1.54
C TYR A 746 -23.53 -18.90 2.70
N LEU A 747 -23.48 -19.82 3.67
CA LEU A 747 -24.25 -19.75 4.90
C LEU A 747 -23.34 -19.98 6.11
N SER A 748 -23.24 -18.98 6.99
CA SER A 748 -22.62 -19.12 8.30
C SER A 748 -23.64 -18.82 9.39
N LEU A 749 -23.84 -19.79 10.28
CA LEU A 749 -24.71 -19.68 11.45
C LEU A 749 -23.91 -20.06 12.70
N ASP A 750 -23.72 -19.12 13.61
CA ASP A 750 -22.99 -19.35 14.85
C ASP A 750 -23.89 -19.15 16.07
N PHE A 751 -24.28 -20.25 16.70
CA PHE A 751 -25.01 -20.29 17.97
C PHE A 751 -24.14 -20.89 19.09
N SER A 752 -22.83 -20.77 18.98
CA SER A 752 -21.89 -21.28 19.98
C SER A 752 -22.24 -20.74 21.36
N SER A 753 -22.28 -21.60 22.38
CA SER A 753 -22.63 -21.22 23.76
C SER A 753 -24.05 -20.64 23.94
N CYS A 754 -24.98 -20.85 23.01
CA CYS A 754 -26.42 -20.66 23.25
C CYS A 754 -26.95 -21.84 24.08
N ARG A 755 -26.73 -21.79 25.40
CA ARG A 755 -26.97 -22.91 26.33
C ARG A 755 -28.44 -23.36 26.43
N LEU A 756 -29.38 -22.48 26.12
CA LEU A 756 -30.82 -22.80 26.12
C LEU A 756 -31.32 -23.33 24.76
N LEU A 757 -30.48 -23.34 23.72
CA LEU A 757 -30.87 -23.82 22.40
C LEU A 757 -30.89 -25.35 22.39
N THR A 758 -32.09 -25.93 22.33
CA THR A 758 -32.32 -27.39 22.42
C THR A 758 -32.72 -28.05 21.10
N CYS A 759 -33.13 -27.27 20.10
CA CYS A 759 -33.61 -27.81 18.82
C CYS A 759 -33.12 -26.96 17.64
N VAL A 760 -32.62 -27.63 16.61
CA VAL A 760 -32.21 -27.04 15.32
C VAL A 760 -32.86 -27.75 14.12
N ALA A 761 -33.92 -28.52 14.36
CA ALA A 761 -34.57 -29.34 13.32
C ALA A 761 -35.10 -28.53 12.13
N SER A 762 -35.58 -27.30 12.37
CA SER A 762 -36.00 -26.41 11.28
C SER A 762 -34.85 -25.96 10.39
N ILE A 763 -33.66 -25.72 10.95
CA ILE A 763 -32.45 -25.42 10.17
C ILE A 763 -32.11 -26.63 9.31
N GLY A 764 -32.07 -27.83 9.90
CA GLY A 764 -31.78 -29.07 9.17
C GLY A 764 -32.72 -29.30 7.99
N ARG A 765 -34.04 -29.24 8.21
CA ARG A 765 -35.04 -29.42 7.13
C ARG A 765 -34.86 -28.40 6.01
N SER A 766 -34.69 -27.12 6.34
CA SER A 766 -34.57 -26.06 5.33
C SER A 766 -33.23 -26.07 4.58
N LEU A 767 -32.14 -26.50 5.22
CA LEU A 767 -30.83 -26.67 4.55
C LEU A 767 -30.97 -27.58 3.33
N GLY A 768 -31.76 -28.65 3.44
CA GLY A 768 -31.97 -29.58 2.33
C GLY A 768 -32.62 -28.98 1.09
N GLU A 769 -33.17 -27.76 1.19
CA GLU A 769 -33.76 -27.05 0.06
C GLU A 769 -32.84 -25.97 -0.55
N LEU A 770 -31.62 -25.79 -0.01
CA LEU A 770 -30.64 -24.79 -0.47
C LEU A 770 -29.68 -25.41 -1.51
N THR A 771 -30.21 -25.78 -2.67
CA THR A 771 -29.48 -26.58 -3.67
C THR A 771 -28.25 -25.89 -4.29
N LEU A 772 -28.12 -24.57 -4.15
CA LEU A 772 -27.00 -23.78 -4.67
C LEU A 772 -25.89 -23.50 -3.63
N LEU A 773 -26.06 -24.01 -2.40
CA LEU A 773 -25.15 -23.74 -1.29
C LEU A 773 -23.79 -24.44 -1.52
N LYS A 774 -22.72 -23.65 -1.54
CA LYS A 774 -21.35 -24.12 -1.75
C LYS A 774 -20.56 -24.20 -0.45
N GLU A 775 -20.86 -23.30 0.50
CA GLU A 775 -20.14 -23.21 1.76
C GLU A 775 -21.12 -23.12 2.93
N LEU A 776 -20.94 -24.02 3.90
CA LEU A 776 -21.73 -24.06 5.12
C LEU A 776 -20.81 -24.07 6.35
N ASP A 777 -20.93 -23.06 7.20
CA ASP A 777 -20.30 -23.01 8.52
C ASP A 777 -21.38 -22.96 9.61
N LEU A 778 -21.64 -24.08 10.27
CA LEU A 778 -22.63 -24.21 11.32
C LEU A 778 -21.94 -24.52 12.67
N LYS A 779 -21.94 -23.53 13.56
CA LYS A 779 -21.32 -23.64 14.89
C LYS A 779 -22.39 -23.73 15.96
N LEU A 780 -22.44 -24.89 16.62
CA LEU A 780 -23.41 -25.24 17.66
C LEU A 780 -22.71 -25.67 18.95
N GLN A 781 -21.41 -25.44 19.08
CA GLN A 781 -20.63 -25.89 20.24
C GLN A 781 -21.20 -25.34 21.56
N TYR A 782 -21.20 -26.15 22.61
CA TYR A 782 -21.78 -25.79 23.93
C TYR A 782 -23.28 -25.43 23.93
N THR A 783 -24.05 -25.92 22.96
CA THR A 783 -25.53 -25.86 22.98
C THR A 783 -26.14 -27.07 23.71
N ALA A 784 -27.45 -27.07 23.92
CA ALA A 784 -28.22 -28.13 24.56
C ALA A 784 -29.04 -28.97 23.56
N ILE A 785 -28.64 -28.99 22.29
CA ILE A 785 -29.34 -29.76 21.26
C ILE A 785 -29.31 -31.27 21.56
N THR A 786 -30.43 -31.94 21.30
CA THR A 786 -30.65 -33.36 21.64
C THR A 786 -30.70 -34.29 20.43
N SER A 787 -30.90 -33.76 19.23
CA SER A 787 -30.98 -34.54 17.99
C SER A 787 -30.24 -33.83 16.85
N THR A 788 -29.67 -34.63 15.95
CA THR A 788 -29.07 -34.21 14.68
C THR A 788 -29.76 -34.82 13.46
N ALA A 789 -30.89 -35.52 13.65
CA ALA A 789 -31.54 -36.30 12.58
C ALA A 789 -31.91 -35.45 11.35
N GLU A 790 -32.61 -34.35 11.56
CA GLU A 790 -33.01 -33.44 10.48
C GLU A 790 -31.82 -32.67 9.90
N LEU A 791 -30.78 -32.43 10.72
CA LEU A 791 -29.55 -31.80 10.25
C LEU A 791 -28.82 -32.72 9.27
N ARG A 792 -28.69 -34.01 9.61
CA ARG A 792 -28.16 -35.05 8.72
C ARG A 792 -28.99 -35.14 7.45
N GLU A 793 -30.32 -35.24 7.56
CA GLU A 793 -31.21 -35.35 6.40
C GLU A 793 -31.06 -34.15 5.43
N GLY A 794 -30.93 -32.94 5.97
CA GLY A 794 -30.69 -31.74 5.18
C GLY A 794 -29.34 -31.72 4.49
N LEU A 795 -28.26 -32.04 5.23
CA LEU A 795 -26.89 -32.01 4.71
C LEU A 795 -26.67 -32.97 3.54
N VAL A 796 -27.27 -34.17 3.59
CA VAL A 796 -27.15 -35.17 2.49
C VAL A 796 -27.78 -34.66 1.18
N LYS A 797 -28.72 -33.71 1.24
CA LYS A 797 -29.36 -33.13 0.04
C LYS A 797 -28.52 -32.03 -0.62
N LEU A 798 -27.48 -31.51 0.04
CA LEU A 798 -26.65 -30.40 -0.45
C LEU A 798 -25.58 -30.84 -1.47
N ARG A 799 -26.01 -31.14 -2.70
CA ARG A 799 -25.11 -31.66 -3.76
C ARG A 799 -24.07 -30.66 -4.28
N ALA A 800 -24.30 -29.37 -4.10
CA ALA A 800 -23.37 -28.32 -4.53
C ALA A 800 -22.32 -27.95 -3.47
N LEU A 801 -22.37 -28.57 -2.28
CA LEU A 801 -21.52 -28.21 -1.15
C LEU A 801 -20.06 -28.59 -1.43
N GLN A 802 -19.18 -27.59 -1.30
CA GLN A 802 -17.73 -27.72 -1.50
C GLN A 802 -16.97 -27.64 -0.19
N ARG A 803 -17.47 -26.87 0.78
CA ARG A 803 -16.86 -26.70 2.11
C ARG A 803 -17.91 -26.84 3.21
N LEU A 804 -17.66 -27.76 4.13
CA LEU A 804 -18.43 -27.93 5.36
C LEU A 804 -17.54 -27.62 6.57
N SER A 805 -18.07 -26.81 7.49
CA SER A 805 -17.56 -26.63 8.84
C SER A 805 -18.74 -26.81 9.80
N LEU A 806 -18.89 -28.01 10.35
CA LEU A 806 -19.93 -28.31 11.34
C LEU A 806 -19.28 -28.54 12.70
N ASN A 807 -19.57 -27.69 13.67
CA ASN A 807 -18.98 -27.80 15.01
C ASN A 807 -20.05 -28.11 16.06
N LEU A 808 -20.11 -29.38 16.49
CA LEU A 808 -21.00 -29.91 17.52
C LEU A 808 -20.25 -30.20 18.84
N SER A 809 -19.05 -29.65 18.99
CA SER A 809 -18.20 -29.92 20.15
C SER A 809 -18.92 -29.52 21.43
N ASN A 810 -18.90 -30.40 22.43
CA ASN A 810 -19.50 -30.14 23.74
C ASN A 810 -21.02 -29.86 23.76
N CYS A 811 -21.78 -30.30 22.75
CA CYS A 811 -23.24 -30.37 22.82
C CYS A 811 -23.67 -31.47 23.81
N ARG A 812 -24.10 -31.11 25.02
CA ARG A 812 -24.35 -32.09 26.10
C ARG A 812 -25.48 -33.07 25.81
N GLY A 813 -26.45 -32.69 24.99
CA GLY A 813 -27.59 -33.53 24.62
C GLY A 813 -27.32 -34.54 23.50
N LEU A 814 -26.12 -34.51 22.88
CA LEU A 814 -25.75 -35.42 21.79
C LEU A 814 -24.86 -36.59 22.26
N PRO A 815 -24.89 -37.73 21.57
CA PRO A 815 -23.95 -38.83 21.81
C PRO A 815 -22.49 -38.42 21.61
N ALA A 816 -21.58 -39.00 22.41
CA ALA A 816 -20.15 -38.67 22.41
C ALA A 816 -19.48 -38.72 21.01
N PRO A 817 -19.73 -39.72 20.14
CA PRO A 817 -19.10 -39.80 18.82
C PRO A 817 -19.45 -38.64 17.88
N VAL A 818 -20.65 -38.05 18.05
CA VAL A 818 -21.15 -36.97 17.18
C VAL A 818 -20.67 -35.59 17.66
N ARG A 819 -20.23 -35.47 18.93
CA ARG A 819 -19.81 -34.23 19.60
C ARG A 819 -18.41 -33.74 19.19
N LEU A 820 -18.15 -33.67 17.90
CA LEU A 820 -16.86 -33.28 17.32
C LEU A 820 -17.05 -32.18 16.27
N ARG A 821 -15.93 -31.80 15.65
CA ARG A 821 -15.92 -31.00 14.42
C ARG A 821 -15.97 -31.94 13.23
N HIS A 822 -16.82 -31.62 12.26
CA HIS A 822 -17.01 -32.37 11.03
C HIS A 822 -16.75 -31.45 9.84
N ALA A 823 -15.91 -31.93 8.92
CA ALA A 823 -15.59 -31.24 7.67
C ALA A 823 -16.13 -31.97 6.42
N ASP A 824 -16.71 -33.15 6.61
CA ASP A 824 -17.25 -34.01 5.56
C ASP A 824 -18.64 -34.54 5.95
N VAL A 825 -19.57 -34.54 4.98
CA VAL A 825 -20.97 -34.96 5.20
C VAL A 825 -21.07 -36.47 5.39
N ALA A 826 -20.27 -37.27 4.67
CA ALA A 826 -20.34 -38.73 4.73
C ALA A 826 -19.83 -39.24 6.09
N ASP A 827 -18.75 -38.67 6.60
CA ASP A 827 -18.23 -39.03 7.92
C ASP A 827 -19.19 -38.64 9.05
N PHE A 828 -19.80 -37.45 8.97
CA PHE A 828 -20.85 -37.06 9.90
C PHE A 828 -22.05 -38.02 9.87
N THR A 829 -22.50 -38.40 8.67
CA THR A 829 -23.64 -39.30 8.46
C THR A 829 -23.37 -40.69 9.06
N LYS A 830 -22.19 -41.28 8.79
CA LYS A 830 -21.78 -42.57 9.37
C LYS A 830 -21.82 -42.56 10.90
N LEU A 831 -21.36 -41.48 11.52
CA LEU A 831 -21.34 -41.33 12.97
C LEU A 831 -22.76 -41.20 13.56
N CYS A 832 -23.69 -40.56 12.84
CA CYS A 832 -25.09 -40.51 13.24
C CYS A 832 -25.76 -41.88 13.10
N ASP A 833 -25.53 -42.60 12.01
CA ASP A 833 -26.18 -43.88 11.72
C ASP A 833 -25.69 -45.00 12.63
N ALA A 834 -24.42 -44.95 13.06
CA ALA A 834 -23.87 -45.85 14.08
C ALA A 834 -24.47 -45.65 15.49
N GLN A 835 -25.39 -44.69 15.66
CA GLN A 835 -26.08 -44.40 16.93
C GLN A 835 -27.59 -44.62 16.85
N GLU A 836 -28.16 -44.91 15.66
CA GLU A 836 -29.54 -45.38 15.56
C GLU A 836 -29.58 -46.86 15.97
N PRO A 837 -30.44 -47.28 16.91
CA PRO A 837 -30.60 -48.69 17.21
C PRO A 837 -31.06 -49.40 15.94
N ALA A 838 -30.37 -50.47 15.56
CA ALA A 838 -30.80 -51.35 14.47
C ALA A 838 -32.28 -51.71 14.69
N THR A 839 -33.15 -51.13 13.87
CA THR A 839 -34.56 -51.48 13.85
C THR A 839 -34.65 -52.93 13.39
N ASN A 840 -34.88 -53.81 14.35
CA ASN A 840 -35.14 -55.22 14.10
C ASN A 840 -36.48 -55.30 13.32
N PRO A 841 -36.53 -55.81 12.09
CA PRO A 841 -37.76 -55.88 11.31
C PRO A 841 -38.57 -57.10 11.73
N LEU A 842 -38.92 -57.21 13.01
CA LEU A 842 -39.83 -58.22 13.55
C LEU A 842 -40.49 -57.64 14.81
N LEU A 843 -41.56 -56.88 14.62
CA LEU A 843 -42.68 -56.71 15.56
C LEU A 843 -43.73 -55.83 14.88
N GLU A 844 -44.27 -56.33 13.76
CA GLU A 844 -45.67 -56.04 13.45
C GLU A 844 -46.52 -56.89 14.39
N SER A 845 -47.25 -56.22 15.27
CA SER A 845 -48.55 -56.58 15.86
C SER A 845 -48.61 -56.32 17.36
N GLY A 846 -49.65 -55.59 17.77
CA GLY A 846 -50.09 -55.51 19.17
C GLY A 846 -50.19 -54.10 19.73
N CYS A 847 -51.35 -53.46 19.50
CA CYS A 847 -51.87 -52.46 20.43
C CYS A 847 -51.81 -52.98 21.86
N THR A 848 -51.28 -52.19 22.80
CA THR A 848 -51.94 -51.95 24.09
C THR A 848 -51.48 -50.62 24.70
N VAL A 849 -52.49 -49.83 25.01
CA VAL A 849 -52.52 -48.60 25.80
C VAL A 849 -52.21 -48.92 27.27
N PHE A 850 -51.48 -48.03 27.98
CA PHE A 850 -51.84 -47.37 29.26
C PHE A 850 -50.61 -46.77 30.00
N PRO A 851 -50.80 -45.83 30.95
CA PRO A 851 -49.99 -44.62 31.07
C PRO A 851 -49.29 -44.48 32.43
N LEU A 852 -48.30 -43.58 32.49
CA LEU A 852 -48.14 -42.53 33.51
C LEU A 852 -46.91 -41.67 33.18
#